data_AF-A0A2H9PSB9-F1
#
_entry.id   AF-A0A2H9PSB9-F1
#
_cell.length_a   1.000
_cell.length_b   1.000
_cell.length_c   1.000
_cell.angle_alpha   90.00
_cell.angle_beta   90.00
_cell.angle_gamma   90.00
#
_symmetry.space_group_name_H-M   'P 1'
#
loop_
_entity.id
_entity.type
_entity.pdbx_description
1 polymer ?
#
loop_
_entity_poly.entity_id
_entity_poly.type
_entity_poly.pdbx_seq_one_letter_code
_entity_poly.pdbx_strand_id
1 'polypeptide(L)'
;TSPGTYTTTSFTPDSTVEPLSFSSPEEFAAFARSYEGYGGIYYGGGIMTRSMTAGTLGVAIPEMAMDTTNVKQTVPVPAADGVSASAGTDFSDTNNQVEGIDEADIIKTDGEYIYTVTGTTIFIIKAYPGADAQVISTITLDSTPRGLFIDHDTLVVLGNVDKLEKIGDFTPRNGLTYTSIYDISDKTAPKLQKQFKVEGYYDEARMTDGIVYLITTSGMQFSPGYPVPVIMDGTTIRSMPIDNIRYYPIPYNWPQLVSVHAISLGDESINSAAVVVEGGQTVYMSDQNIYITYTQNINEYDLQRQILRDLLTPKLTDGDKALIEKIKAVDNDILTQQEKDNKIDNIIMSYAAYLPEDEQQQLQDKADELLQQKLKEYEYMEWTIINRVAVRGDTIQVAANGKVPGHITNQFSLDEQDDVLRIATTLSQRWYKGESTKSSNNVFTLDQDLKLLGGLKDLAEGEQIYSTRFIGDRLYMVTFKQVDPFFVIDLSDPAKPKELGKLKIPGFSRYLHPYDDTHIIGIGRDASETGRQQGLKISLFDVSDVTHPIETAKWVSDARYASTTAEYEHKAFLFSKDKDLLVIPAYSYDYQGTGGYNGALVFNITADIITLRGLIDHGQSGYGPAVERSLYIEDLLYTKSAGLLRINSIDTLESVKRVDLVTDSSIKKY
;
A
#
# COMPACT_ATOMS: atom_id res chain seq x y z
N THR A 1 -2.85 -33.72 6.04
CA THR A 1 -4.12 -33.23 5.45
C THR A 1 -3.85 -33.04 3.97
N SER A 2 -4.76 -33.42 3.09
CA SER A 2 -4.61 -33.11 1.65
C SER A 2 -4.77 -31.59 1.46
N PRO A 3 -4.08 -30.90 0.55
CA PRO A 3 -4.35 -29.49 0.28
C PRO A 3 -5.76 -29.35 -0.25
N GLY A 4 -6.43 -28.27 0.14
CA GLY A 4 -7.86 -28.13 -0.09
C GLY A 4 -8.73 -28.83 0.95
N THR A 5 -8.17 -29.66 1.85
CA THR A 5 -8.85 -29.97 3.12
C THR A 5 -8.53 -28.88 4.13
N TYR A 6 -9.41 -27.88 4.16
CA TYR A 6 -9.36 -26.82 5.15
C TYR A 6 -9.84 -27.38 6.48
N THR A 7 -9.09 -27.13 7.54
CA THR A 7 -9.71 -27.13 8.86
C THR A 7 -10.64 -25.92 8.90
N THR A 8 -11.77 -25.99 9.60
CA THR A 8 -12.62 -24.82 9.89
C THR A 8 -11.92 -23.86 10.87
N THR A 9 -10.60 -23.71 10.74
CA THR A 9 -9.80 -22.77 11.47
C THR A 9 -9.88 -21.48 10.69
N SER A 10 -10.83 -20.62 11.04
CA SER A 10 -10.70 -19.21 10.71
C SER A 10 -9.51 -18.66 11.50
N PHE A 11 -8.86 -17.62 10.99
CA PHE A 11 -7.98 -16.81 11.84
C PHE A 11 -8.84 -16.29 13.01
N THR A 12 -8.77 -16.93 14.18
CA THR A 12 -9.42 -16.44 15.40
C THR A 12 -8.39 -15.64 16.20
N PRO A 13 -8.80 -14.64 17.00
CA PRO A 13 -7.84 -13.77 17.70
C PRO A 13 -6.96 -14.55 18.68
N ASP A 14 -7.45 -15.70 19.15
CA ASP A 14 -6.82 -16.52 20.18
C ASP A 14 -6.04 -17.71 19.64
N SER A 15 -5.95 -17.88 18.31
CA SER A 15 -5.28 -19.01 17.67
C SER A 15 -4.23 -18.56 16.67
N THR A 16 -2.99 -19.00 16.83
CA THR A 16 -1.99 -18.92 15.75
C THR A 16 -2.35 -19.93 14.66
N VAL A 17 -2.34 -19.49 13.40
CA VAL A 17 -2.57 -20.40 12.26
C VAL A 17 -1.23 -20.70 11.62
N GLU A 18 -0.60 -21.82 11.96
CA GLU A 18 0.73 -22.11 11.43
C GLU A 18 0.74 -22.29 9.91
N PRO A 19 1.69 -21.65 9.18
CA PRO A 19 1.84 -21.85 7.76
C PRO A 19 2.38 -23.25 7.46
N LEU A 20 1.69 -23.98 6.58
CA LEU A 20 2.07 -25.31 6.13
C LEU A 20 2.91 -25.25 4.85
N SER A 21 3.74 -26.28 4.65
CA SER A 21 4.46 -26.51 3.40
C SER A 21 3.69 -27.49 2.52
N PHE A 22 3.82 -27.33 1.21
CA PHE A 22 3.45 -28.37 0.26
C PHE A 22 4.51 -29.48 0.30
N SER A 23 4.09 -30.74 0.32
CA SER A 23 4.94 -31.94 0.26
C SER A 23 5.47 -32.25 -1.15
N SER A 24 4.84 -31.72 -2.21
CA SER A 24 5.30 -31.90 -3.59
C SER A 24 4.85 -30.78 -4.53
N PRO A 25 5.53 -30.57 -5.67
CA PRO A 25 5.06 -29.65 -6.70
C PRO A 25 3.68 -30.00 -7.27
N GLU A 26 3.35 -31.28 -7.40
CA GLU A 26 2.04 -31.76 -7.85
C GLU A 26 0.92 -31.35 -6.89
N GLU A 27 1.24 -31.35 -5.60
CA GLU A 27 0.33 -30.93 -4.54
C GLU A 27 0.03 -29.42 -4.60
N PHE A 28 1.07 -28.59 -4.80
CA PHE A 28 0.90 -27.16 -5.07
C PHE A 28 0.06 -26.92 -6.34
N ALA A 29 0.33 -27.68 -7.40
CA ALA A 29 -0.41 -27.56 -8.66
C ALA A 29 -1.91 -27.91 -8.48
N ALA A 30 -2.22 -28.96 -7.73
CA ALA A 30 -3.61 -29.33 -7.41
C ALA A 30 -4.31 -28.23 -6.59
N PHE A 31 -3.60 -27.65 -5.60
CA PHE A 31 -4.09 -26.51 -4.84
C PHE A 31 -4.38 -25.31 -5.76
N ALA A 32 -3.44 -24.94 -6.64
CA ALA A 32 -3.62 -23.84 -7.59
C ALA A 32 -4.82 -24.06 -8.53
N ARG A 33 -4.99 -25.27 -9.09
CA ARG A 33 -6.12 -25.62 -9.95
C ARG A 33 -7.47 -25.51 -9.25
N SER A 34 -7.53 -25.79 -7.95
CA SER A 34 -8.78 -25.66 -7.18
C SER A 34 -9.31 -24.22 -7.11
N TYR A 35 -8.45 -23.24 -7.46
CA TYR A 35 -8.74 -21.81 -7.51
C TYR A 35 -8.64 -21.21 -8.93
N GLU A 36 -8.37 -22.02 -9.96
CA GLU A 36 -8.38 -21.54 -11.35
C GLU A 36 -9.80 -21.10 -11.74
N GLY A 37 -9.91 -19.92 -12.36
CA GLY A 37 -11.21 -19.37 -12.78
C GLY A 37 -11.84 -18.35 -11.82
N TYR A 38 -11.25 -18.11 -10.64
CA TYR A 38 -11.70 -17.01 -9.75
C TYR A 38 -11.56 -15.62 -10.39
N GLY A 39 -10.81 -15.49 -11.50
CA GLY A 39 -10.69 -14.27 -12.30
C GLY A 39 -10.99 -14.47 -13.80
N GLY A 40 -12.26 -14.68 -14.17
CA GLY A 40 -12.66 -14.65 -15.59
C GLY A 40 -14.13 -14.94 -15.88
N ILE A 41 -14.82 -13.94 -16.45
CA ILE A 41 -16.18 -13.95 -17.03
C ILE A 41 -17.33 -13.56 -16.07
N TYR A 42 -17.40 -12.27 -15.73
CA TYR A 42 -18.68 -11.57 -15.65
C TYR A 42 -19.16 -11.28 -17.09
N TYR A 43 -19.77 -12.26 -17.76
CA TYR A 43 -20.68 -11.97 -18.86
C TYR A 43 -22.09 -11.84 -18.27
N GLY A 44 -22.73 -10.70 -18.55
CA GLY A 44 -24.09 -10.42 -18.14
C GLY A 44 -25.04 -11.58 -18.45
N GLY A 45 -25.48 -12.25 -17.40
CA GLY A 45 -26.67 -13.08 -17.37
C GLY A 45 -27.61 -12.47 -16.35
N GLY A 46 -28.48 -11.57 -16.82
CA GLY A 46 -29.52 -11.00 -15.99
C GLY A 46 -30.43 -12.11 -15.44
N ILE A 47 -30.46 -12.26 -14.13
CA ILE A 47 -31.67 -12.72 -13.45
C ILE A 47 -32.30 -11.45 -12.88
N MET A 48 -33.39 -11.04 -13.52
CA MET A 48 -34.25 -9.94 -13.07
C MET A 48 -34.78 -10.24 -11.67
N THR A 49 -34.19 -9.66 -10.63
CA THR A 49 -34.91 -9.37 -9.39
C THR A 49 -35.43 -7.94 -9.47
N ARG A 50 -36.74 -7.86 -9.60
CA ARG A 50 -37.58 -6.68 -9.78
C ARG A 50 -37.33 -5.66 -8.65
N SER A 51 -36.89 -4.47 -9.07
CA SER A 51 -36.80 -3.22 -8.30
C SER A 51 -38.02 -2.95 -7.40
N MET A 52 -37.78 -2.55 -6.15
CA MET A 52 -38.66 -1.66 -5.37
C MET A 52 -37.86 -0.57 -4.65
N THR A 53 -37.76 0.56 -5.34
CA THR A 53 -37.87 1.96 -4.86
C THR A 53 -37.10 2.45 -3.63
N ALA A 54 -36.21 3.39 -3.93
CA ALA A 54 -35.68 4.44 -3.07
C ALA A 54 -36.76 5.36 -2.47
N GLY A 55 -36.49 5.88 -1.28
CA GLY A 55 -37.24 6.96 -0.63
C GLY A 55 -36.30 7.84 0.20
N THR A 56 -35.99 9.03 -0.34
CA THR A 56 -35.43 10.25 0.24
C THR A 56 -35.63 10.46 1.75
N LEU A 57 -34.63 11.04 2.43
CA LEU A 57 -34.82 12.04 3.49
C LEU A 57 -33.50 12.81 3.74
N GLY A 58 -33.49 14.10 3.41
CA GLY A 58 -32.45 15.06 3.83
C GLY A 58 -32.88 15.77 5.11
N VAL A 59 -31.92 16.11 5.98
CA VAL A 59 -32.15 16.99 7.14
C VAL A 59 -30.91 17.85 7.39
N ALA A 60 -31.17 19.15 7.59
CA ALA A 60 -30.21 20.21 7.89
C ALA A 60 -29.71 20.15 9.35
N ILE A 61 -28.51 20.69 9.59
CA ILE A 61 -27.88 20.83 10.91
C ILE A 61 -27.78 22.33 11.25
N PRO A 62 -28.19 22.80 12.45
CA PRO A 62 -27.82 24.11 12.96
C PRO A 62 -26.63 24.04 13.96
N GLU A 63 -25.74 25.04 13.86
CA GLU A 63 -24.57 25.31 14.72
C GLU A 63 -24.96 25.74 16.15
N MET A 64 -24.12 25.41 17.15
CA MET A 64 -23.92 26.24 18.35
C MET A 64 -22.52 26.03 18.95
N ALA A 65 -22.04 27.11 19.58
CA ALA A 65 -20.66 27.47 19.83
C ALA A 65 -20.20 27.32 21.31
N MET A 66 -18.94 27.76 21.54
CA MET A 66 -18.27 28.14 22.80
C MET A 66 -17.75 26.98 23.68
N ASP A 67 -16.65 27.08 24.42
CA ASP A 67 -15.54 28.03 24.63
C ASP A 67 -14.57 27.28 25.58
N THR A 68 -13.28 27.60 25.53
CA THR A 68 -12.17 26.85 26.14
C THR A 68 -11.70 27.49 27.45
N THR A 69 -10.94 26.76 28.28
CA THR A 69 -9.76 27.33 28.97
C THR A 69 -8.85 26.26 29.60
N ASN A 70 -7.55 26.51 29.41
CA ASN A 70 -6.33 25.69 29.61
C ASN A 70 -5.92 25.43 31.07
N VAL A 71 -4.90 24.57 31.28
CA VAL A 71 -3.52 24.94 31.72
C VAL A 71 -2.54 23.74 31.57
N LYS A 72 -1.35 24.01 30.98
CA LYS A 72 -0.20 23.14 30.67
C LYS A 72 0.91 23.12 31.74
N GLN A 73 1.70 22.05 31.79
CA GLN A 73 3.10 22.06 32.24
C GLN A 73 3.90 20.88 31.63
N THR A 74 5.10 21.16 31.10
CA THR A 74 5.98 20.27 30.29
C THR A 74 7.32 19.96 30.95
N VAL A 75 7.97 18.85 30.53
CA VAL A 75 9.40 18.49 30.75
C VAL A 75 9.95 17.73 29.49
N PRO A 76 11.22 17.92 29.03
CA PRO A 76 11.72 17.52 27.69
C PRO A 76 12.77 16.38 27.63
N VAL A 77 12.88 15.65 26.48
CA VAL A 77 14.05 14.87 25.92
C VAL A 77 13.78 14.46 24.41
N PRO A 78 14.73 13.97 23.56
CA PRO A 78 15.70 14.70 22.71
C PRO A 78 15.73 14.40 21.17
N ALA A 79 15.96 15.48 20.39
CA ALA A 79 16.60 15.66 19.05
C ALA A 79 17.07 14.49 18.14
N ALA A 80 16.41 14.19 17.00
CA ALA A 80 16.96 13.59 15.79
C ALA A 80 17.59 14.68 14.90
N ASP A 81 18.90 14.59 14.71
CA ASP A 81 19.64 15.32 13.69
C ASP A 81 20.36 14.31 12.78
N GLY A 82 20.30 14.58 11.49
CA GLY A 82 20.82 13.73 10.43
C GLY A 82 22.31 13.91 10.10
N VAL A 83 22.68 13.16 9.06
CA VAL A 83 23.80 13.33 8.13
C VAL A 83 25.21 13.36 8.75
N SER A 84 25.89 12.21 8.64
CA SER A 84 27.34 12.11 8.80
C SER A 84 28.05 12.84 7.65
N ALA A 85 28.62 14.01 7.95
CA ALA A 85 29.51 14.73 7.04
C ALA A 85 30.75 13.89 6.67
N SER A 86 30.77 13.38 5.44
CA SER A 86 32.00 13.04 4.72
C SER A 86 32.19 14.04 3.58
N ALA A 87 33.43 14.27 3.14
CA ALA A 87 33.81 15.32 2.18
C ALA A 87 33.35 15.04 0.72
N GLY A 88 32.09 14.66 0.53
CA GLY A 88 31.41 14.49 -0.75
C GLY A 88 30.44 15.64 -1.04
N THR A 89 29.93 15.67 -2.27
CA THR A 89 28.89 16.60 -2.72
C THR A 89 27.63 16.41 -1.88
N ASP A 90 27.00 17.50 -1.44
CA ASP A 90 25.72 17.48 -0.72
C ASP A 90 24.56 17.21 -1.69
N PHE A 91 23.66 16.27 -1.40
CA PHE A 91 22.51 15.95 -2.26
C PHE A 91 21.36 15.32 -1.47
N SER A 92 20.14 15.36 -2.01
CA SER A 92 18.99 14.69 -1.41
C SER A 92 18.88 13.23 -1.82
N ASP A 93 18.58 12.38 -0.84
CA ASP A 93 18.09 11.02 -1.08
C ASP A 93 16.59 10.99 -1.45
N THR A 94 16.11 9.82 -1.85
CA THR A 94 14.67 9.56 -1.97
C THR A 94 14.03 9.64 -0.58
N ASN A 95 12.86 10.26 -0.48
CA ASN A 95 12.05 10.21 0.74
C ASN A 95 11.57 8.77 0.96
N ASN A 96 12.29 8.03 1.79
CA ASN A 96 12.04 6.62 2.09
C ASN A 96 11.14 6.46 3.33
N GLN A 97 10.43 5.33 3.43
CA GLN A 97 9.56 5.09 4.58
C GLN A 97 10.32 4.90 5.89
N VAL A 98 11.39 4.11 5.86
CA VAL A 98 12.22 3.72 7.00
C VAL A 98 13.66 4.12 6.72
N GLU A 99 14.34 4.67 7.71
CA GLU A 99 15.75 5.05 7.61
C GLU A 99 16.64 3.81 7.35
N GLY A 100 17.62 3.94 6.44
CA GLY A 100 18.51 2.84 6.07
C GLY A 100 17.93 1.80 5.12
N ILE A 101 16.64 1.92 4.75
CA ILE A 101 15.98 1.04 3.77
C ILE A 101 15.62 1.88 2.55
N ASP A 102 16.36 1.69 1.47
CA ASP A 102 16.10 2.40 0.22
C ASP A 102 14.87 1.82 -0.49
N GLU A 103 14.11 2.67 -1.16
CA GLU A 103 12.94 2.27 -1.95
C GLU A 103 13.18 2.50 -3.44
N ALA A 104 12.72 1.57 -4.28
CA ALA A 104 12.85 1.73 -5.73
C ALA A 104 12.09 2.98 -6.18
N ASP A 105 12.72 3.83 -6.99
CA ASP A 105 12.10 5.04 -7.53
C ASP A 105 12.47 5.28 -9.00
N ILE A 106 11.79 6.21 -9.67
CA ILE A 106 12.02 6.56 -11.08
C ILE A 106 13.18 7.54 -11.28
N ILE A 107 13.78 8.02 -10.19
CA ILE A 107 14.95 8.91 -10.20
C ILE A 107 15.82 8.64 -8.96
N LYS A 108 17.13 8.56 -9.16
CA LYS A 108 18.15 8.52 -8.09
C LYS A 108 19.33 9.40 -8.47
N THR A 109 20.14 9.78 -7.49
CA THR A 109 21.38 10.54 -7.70
C THR A 109 22.48 10.02 -6.77
N ASP A 110 23.73 10.18 -7.19
CA ASP A 110 24.94 9.95 -6.38
C ASP A 110 25.68 11.27 -6.07
N GLY A 111 25.01 12.41 -6.29
CA GLY A 111 25.58 13.76 -6.12
C GLY A 111 26.38 14.29 -7.32
N GLU A 112 26.79 13.45 -8.27
CA GLU A 112 27.41 13.93 -9.52
C GLU A 112 26.54 13.61 -10.74
N TYR A 113 25.84 12.48 -10.70
CA TYR A 113 25.00 11.94 -11.75
C TYR A 113 23.55 11.78 -11.28
N ILE A 114 22.63 11.87 -12.23
CA ILE A 114 21.21 11.53 -12.06
C ILE A 114 20.89 10.37 -12.98
N TYR A 115 20.19 9.38 -12.43
CA TYR A 115 19.69 8.20 -13.12
C TYR A 115 18.18 8.28 -13.12
N THR A 116 17.54 8.36 -14.27
CA THR A 116 16.07 8.53 -14.33
C THR A 116 15.41 7.76 -15.47
N VAL A 117 14.16 7.36 -15.25
CA VAL A 117 13.35 6.60 -16.21
C VAL A 117 12.35 7.50 -16.93
N THR A 118 12.30 7.37 -18.25
CA THR A 118 11.21 7.87 -19.11
C THR A 118 10.82 6.80 -20.12
N GLY A 119 9.56 6.34 -20.06
CA GLY A 119 9.09 5.23 -20.88
C GLY A 119 9.93 3.98 -20.62
N THR A 120 10.51 3.40 -21.68
CA THR A 120 11.41 2.25 -21.57
C THR A 120 12.90 2.63 -21.54
N THR A 121 13.22 3.92 -21.40
CA THR A 121 14.60 4.41 -21.46
C THR A 121 15.05 4.92 -20.09
N ILE A 122 16.23 4.48 -19.67
CA ILE A 122 16.97 5.07 -18.56
C ILE A 122 17.94 6.09 -19.13
N PHE A 123 18.00 7.26 -18.50
CA PHE A 123 18.94 8.32 -18.79
C PHE A 123 19.96 8.39 -17.66
N ILE A 124 21.24 8.37 -18.02
CA ILE A 124 22.34 8.71 -17.10
C ILE A 124 22.82 10.10 -17.49
N ILE A 125 22.69 11.02 -16.54
CA ILE A 125 22.90 12.45 -16.75
C ILE A 125 24.06 12.86 -15.87
N LYS A 126 25.13 13.41 -16.44
CA LYS A 126 26.10 14.16 -15.65
C LYS A 126 25.39 15.41 -15.18
N ALA A 127 25.08 15.49 -13.89
CA ALA A 127 24.13 16.45 -13.33
C ALA A 127 24.82 17.65 -12.68
N TYR A 128 26.04 17.47 -12.18
CA TYR A 128 26.83 18.51 -11.53
C TYR A 128 28.20 18.73 -12.22
N PRO A 129 28.66 19.98 -12.40
CA PRO A 129 27.96 21.24 -12.14
C PRO A 129 26.80 21.48 -13.14
N GLY A 130 25.69 22.09 -12.66
CA GLY A 130 24.43 22.15 -13.41
C GLY A 130 24.46 22.83 -14.77
N ALA A 131 25.37 23.80 -14.99
CA ALA A 131 25.52 24.46 -16.28
C ALA A 131 25.97 23.50 -17.40
N ASP A 132 26.78 22.50 -17.03
CA ASP A 132 27.34 21.48 -17.91
C ASP A 132 26.46 20.23 -17.98
N ALA A 133 25.28 20.25 -17.34
CA ALA A 133 24.44 19.08 -17.24
C ALA A 133 23.98 18.58 -18.62
N GLN A 134 24.18 17.29 -18.86
CA GLN A 134 23.87 16.64 -20.13
C GLN A 134 23.67 15.14 -19.93
N VAL A 135 22.83 14.55 -20.80
CA VAL A 135 22.73 13.09 -20.94
C VAL A 135 24.06 12.58 -21.49
N ILE A 136 24.70 11.65 -20.79
CA ILE A 136 25.97 11.05 -21.21
C ILE A 136 25.82 9.62 -21.73
N SER A 137 24.74 8.93 -21.33
CA SER A 137 24.37 7.62 -21.87
C SER A 137 22.89 7.34 -21.63
N THR A 138 22.37 6.39 -22.39
CA THR A 138 21.01 5.88 -22.24
C THR A 138 21.02 4.36 -22.28
N ILE A 139 20.06 3.74 -21.59
CA ILE A 139 19.79 2.31 -21.65
C ILE A 139 18.35 2.13 -22.10
N THR A 140 18.12 1.54 -23.27
CA THR A 140 16.79 1.22 -23.77
C THR A 140 16.43 -0.22 -23.40
N LEU A 141 15.26 -0.38 -22.81
CA LEU A 141 14.75 -1.65 -22.33
C LEU A 141 13.56 -2.12 -23.18
N ASP A 142 13.29 -3.42 -23.14
CA ASP A 142 12.13 -4.02 -23.82
C ASP A 142 10.81 -3.79 -23.10
N SER A 143 10.86 -3.33 -21.84
CA SER A 143 9.68 -3.13 -20.99
C SER A 143 9.85 -1.95 -20.05
N THR A 144 8.74 -1.36 -19.63
CA THR A 144 8.72 -0.14 -18.82
C THR A 144 9.19 -0.42 -17.39
N PRO A 145 10.29 0.20 -16.91
CA PRO A 145 10.72 0.07 -15.52
C PRO A 145 9.67 0.63 -14.56
N ARG A 146 9.62 0.03 -13.38
CA ARG A 146 8.84 0.52 -12.24
C ARG A 146 9.69 1.29 -11.23
N GLY A 147 10.97 0.98 -11.17
CA GLY A 147 11.93 1.74 -10.37
C GLY A 147 13.37 1.30 -10.60
N LEU A 148 14.29 2.02 -9.96
CA LEU A 148 15.71 1.73 -9.95
C LEU A 148 16.33 1.97 -8.57
N PHE A 149 17.48 1.35 -8.34
CA PHE A 149 18.38 1.58 -7.21
C PHE A 149 19.78 1.92 -7.72
N ILE A 150 20.53 2.66 -6.89
CA ILE A 150 21.96 2.89 -7.08
C ILE A 150 22.67 2.37 -5.84
N ASP A 151 23.66 1.50 -6.03
CA ASP A 151 24.60 1.08 -5.00
C ASP A 151 26.01 1.20 -5.56
N HIS A 152 26.70 2.29 -5.21
CA HIS A 152 28.02 2.63 -5.74
C HIS A 152 28.07 2.63 -7.28
N ASP A 153 28.83 1.70 -7.89
CA ASP A 153 28.94 1.52 -9.34
C ASP A 153 27.95 0.51 -9.91
N THR A 154 26.87 0.21 -9.17
CA THR A 154 25.81 -0.71 -9.58
C THR A 154 24.50 0.04 -9.78
N LEU A 155 23.89 -0.12 -10.95
CA LEU A 155 22.52 0.31 -11.24
C LEU A 155 21.62 -0.92 -11.32
N VAL A 156 20.60 -0.97 -10.45
CA VAL A 156 19.58 -2.02 -10.48
C VAL A 156 18.30 -1.43 -11.08
N VAL A 157 17.70 -2.14 -12.04
CA VAL A 157 16.49 -1.71 -12.73
C VAL A 157 15.48 -2.84 -12.69
N LEU A 158 14.25 -2.52 -12.32
CA LEU A 158 13.21 -3.52 -12.13
C LEU A 158 11.85 -3.07 -12.65
N GLY A 159 11.06 -4.01 -13.13
CA GLY A 159 9.74 -3.75 -13.68
C GLY A 159 9.06 -5.00 -14.23
N ASN A 160 7.83 -4.82 -14.71
CA ASN A 160 7.08 -5.90 -15.35
C ASN A 160 7.60 -6.13 -16.78
N VAL A 161 7.55 -7.38 -17.24
CA VAL A 161 7.77 -7.73 -18.65
C VAL A 161 6.48 -7.44 -19.41
N ASP A 162 6.50 -6.43 -20.28
CA ASP A 162 5.31 -5.95 -21.00
C ASP A 162 4.85 -6.94 -22.09
N LYS A 163 5.80 -7.66 -22.69
CA LYS A 163 5.54 -8.68 -23.72
C LYS A 163 6.00 -10.03 -23.24
N LEU A 164 5.05 -10.83 -22.77
CA LEU A 164 5.28 -12.22 -22.42
C LEU A 164 5.44 -13.05 -23.70
N GLU A 165 6.68 -13.33 -24.06
CA GLU A 165 6.99 -14.33 -25.09
C GLU A 165 7.08 -15.72 -24.45
N LYS A 166 6.73 -16.77 -25.19
CA LYS A 166 6.94 -18.14 -24.76
C LYS A 166 8.45 -18.37 -24.63
N ILE A 167 8.92 -18.79 -23.45
CA ILE A 167 10.35 -19.03 -23.20
C ILE A 167 10.60 -20.53 -23.38
N GLY A 168 10.89 -20.94 -24.62
CA GLY A 168 10.98 -22.35 -24.99
C GLY A 168 9.62 -23.05 -24.85
N ASP A 169 9.50 -23.98 -23.91
CA ASP A 169 8.24 -24.64 -23.55
C ASP A 169 7.55 -24.07 -22.31
N PHE A 170 8.16 -23.06 -21.68
CA PHE A 170 7.58 -22.37 -20.54
C PHE A 170 6.62 -21.25 -20.97
N THR A 171 5.43 -21.26 -20.37
CA THR A 171 4.48 -20.14 -20.41
C THR A 171 4.33 -19.61 -18.98
N PRO A 172 4.62 -18.33 -18.71
CA PRO A 172 4.40 -17.72 -17.39
C PRO A 172 2.95 -17.87 -16.95
N ARG A 173 2.72 -18.17 -15.66
CA ARG A 173 1.36 -18.21 -15.10
C ARG A 173 0.69 -16.87 -15.25
N ASN A 174 1.23 -15.87 -14.56
CA ASN A 174 0.60 -14.57 -14.44
C ASN A 174 1.67 -13.49 -14.28
N GLY A 175 2.07 -12.90 -15.41
CA GLY A 175 3.13 -11.89 -15.43
C GLY A 175 4.54 -12.46 -15.22
N LEU A 176 5.53 -11.65 -15.61
CA LEU A 176 6.93 -11.81 -15.25
C LEU A 176 7.44 -10.46 -14.79
N THR A 177 8.25 -10.45 -13.75
CA THR A 177 8.99 -9.28 -13.28
C THR A 177 10.45 -9.49 -13.57
N TYR A 178 11.14 -8.47 -14.10
CA TYR A 178 12.57 -8.50 -14.35
C TYR A 178 13.32 -7.66 -13.32
N THR A 179 14.57 -8.06 -13.06
CA THR A 179 15.58 -7.27 -12.36
C THR A 179 16.86 -7.33 -13.18
N SER A 180 17.32 -6.19 -13.69
CA SER A 180 18.56 -6.05 -14.46
C SER A 180 19.58 -5.32 -13.63
N ILE A 181 20.79 -5.88 -13.52
CA ILE A 181 21.91 -5.33 -12.77
C ILE A 181 22.97 -4.88 -13.77
N TYR A 182 23.34 -3.60 -13.71
CA TYR A 182 24.30 -2.96 -14.59
C TYR A 182 25.53 -2.49 -13.81
N ASP A 183 26.71 -2.78 -14.35
CA ASP A 183 27.95 -2.09 -14.01
C ASP A 183 27.95 -0.71 -14.68
N ILE A 184 28.04 0.34 -13.86
CA ILE A 184 28.07 1.73 -14.27
C ILE A 184 29.39 2.41 -13.86
N SER A 185 30.47 1.66 -13.57
CA SER A 185 31.80 2.23 -13.32
C SER A 185 32.30 3.13 -14.47
N ASP A 186 31.91 2.81 -15.71
CA ASP A 186 31.93 3.72 -16.85
C ASP A 186 30.50 4.19 -17.17
N LYS A 187 30.13 5.37 -16.65
CA LYS A 187 28.80 5.97 -16.84
C LYS A 187 28.46 6.23 -18.32
N THR A 188 29.45 6.27 -19.22
CA THR A 188 29.23 6.47 -20.66
C THR A 188 28.94 5.17 -21.42
N ALA A 189 29.28 4.02 -20.82
CA ALA A 189 29.07 2.70 -21.39
C ALA A 189 28.59 1.68 -20.32
N PRO A 190 27.37 1.84 -19.77
CA PRO A 190 26.79 0.88 -18.82
C PRO A 190 26.76 -0.54 -19.39
N LYS A 191 27.10 -1.54 -18.57
CA LYS A 191 27.15 -2.95 -19.00
C LYS A 191 26.18 -3.79 -18.17
N LEU A 192 25.26 -4.46 -18.85
CA LEU A 192 24.40 -5.46 -18.20
C LEU A 192 25.27 -6.62 -17.70
N GLN A 193 25.33 -6.81 -16.39
CA GLN A 193 26.04 -7.92 -15.75
C GLN A 193 25.12 -9.13 -15.61
N LYS A 194 23.92 -8.88 -15.07
CA LYS A 194 22.99 -9.93 -14.67
C LYS A 194 21.55 -9.53 -14.96
N GLN A 195 20.72 -10.50 -15.30
CA GLN A 195 19.27 -10.31 -15.36
C GLN A 195 18.54 -11.50 -14.76
N PHE A 196 17.68 -11.21 -13.79
CA PHE A 196 16.70 -12.15 -13.28
C PHE A 196 15.34 -11.87 -13.88
N LYS A 197 14.55 -12.93 -14.09
CA LYS A 197 13.10 -12.82 -14.29
C LYS A 197 12.39 -13.79 -13.36
N VAL A 198 11.37 -13.32 -12.67
CA VAL A 198 10.59 -14.12 -11.72
C VAL A 198 9.11 -14.03 -12.08
N GLU A 199 8.34 -15.07 -11.77
CA GLU A 199 6.88 -15.03 -11.98
C GLU A 199 6.18 -14.05 -11.05
N GLY A 200 5.07 -13.50 -11.54
CA GLY A 200 4.29 -12.50 -10.84
C GLY A 200 4.50 -11.08 -11.37
N TYR A 201 3.59 -10.20 -10.99
CA TYR A 201 3.70 -8.77 -11.24
C TYR A 201 4.44 -8.08 -10.10
N TYR A 202 5.24 -7.09 -10.47
CA TYR A 202 5.91 -6.18 -9.55
C TYR A 202 4.88 -5.52 -8.64
N ASP A 203 5.11 -5.63 -7.33
CA ASP A 203 4.37 -4.92 -6.30
C ASP A 203 5.25 -3.79 -5.76
N GLU A 204 6.32 -4.16 -5.05
CA GLU A 204 7.28 -3.22 -4.46
C GLU A 204 8.70 -3.80 -4.44
N ALA A 205 9.69 -2.92 -4.25
CA ALA A 205 11.06 -3.33 -3.95
C ALA A 205 11.68 -2.40 -2.91
N ARG A 206 12.53 -2.99 -2.07
CA ARG A 206 13.34 -2.33 -1.05
C ARG A 206 14.79 -2.79 -1.14
N MET A 207 15.74 -1.95 -0.76
CA MET A 207 17.16 -2.29 -0.76
C MET A 207 17.82 -1.87 0.55
N THR A 208 18.57 -2.76 1.16
CA THR A 208 19.42 -2.46 2.31
C THR A 208 20.59 -3.43 2.34
N ASP A 209 21.76 -3.00 2.84
CA ASP A 209 22.98 -3.80 2.94
C ASP A 209 23.38 -4.56 1.66
N GLY A 210 23.18 -3.93 0.49
CA GLY A 210 23.52 -4.54 -0.82
C GLY A 210 22.59 -5.69 -1.23
N ILE A 211 21.44 -5.85 -0.58
CA ILE A 211 20.40 -6.82 -0.92
C ILE A 211 19.15 -6.09 -1.40
N VAL A 212 18.64 -6.47 -2.58
CA VAL A 212 17.35 -6.02 -3.10
C VAL A 212 16.28 -7.04 -2.74
N TYR A 213 15.31 -6.64 -1.93
CA TYR A 213 14.09 -7.40 -1.65
C TYR A 213 13.01 -6.98 -2.64
N LEU A 214 12.75 -7.83 -3.63
CA LEU A 214 11.68 -7.67 -4.61
C LEU A 214 10.45 -8.46 -4.15
N ILE A 215 9.30 -7.81 -4.10
CA ILE A 215 8.01 -8.43 -3.82
C ILE A 215 7.23 -8.53 -5.13
N THR A 216 6.76 -9.73 -5.47
CA THR A 216 5.84 -9.96 -6.59
C THR A 216 4.55 -10.62 -6.13
N THR A 217 3.47 -10.32 -6.85
CA THR A 217 2.16 -10.93 -6.62
C THR A 217 1.67 -11.65 -7.86
N SER A 218 1.03 -12.80 -7.67
CA SER A 218 0.38 -13.55 -8.75
C SER A 218 -0.91 -14.20 -8.26
N GLY A 219 -1.89 -14.33 -9.16
CA GLY A 219 -3.06 -15.16 -8.87
C GLY A 219 -2.69 -16.65 -8.81
N MET A 220 -3.49 -17.44 -8.09
CA MET A 220 -3.36 -18.90 -8.11
C MET A 220 -3.74 -19.46 -9.48
N GLN A 221 -2.74 -19.87 -10.25
CA GLN A 221 -2.90 -20.47 -11.57
C GLN A 221 -1.95 -21.65 -11.72
N PHE A 222 -2.24 -22.55 -12.65
CA PHE A 222 -1.37 -23.67 -12.97
C PHE A 222 -0.64 -23.41 -14.30
N SER A 223 0.66 -23.71 -14.35
CA SER A 223 1.43 -23.71 -15.61
C SER A 223 1.85 -25.14 -15.95
N PRO A 224 1.43 -25.70 -17.10
CA PRO A 224 1.85 -27.02 -17.55
C PRO A 224 3.38 -27.13 -17.64
N GLY A 225 3.95 -28.20 -17.08
CA GLY A 225 5.40 -28.46 -17.07
C GLY A 225 6.18 -27.73 -15.97
N TYR A 226 5.60 -26.67 -15.38
CA TYR A 226 6.20 -25.92 -14.28
C TYR A 226 5.16 -25.75 -13.17
N PRO A 227 5.01 -26.74 -12.29
CA PRO A 227 3.99 -26.72 -11.25
C PRO A 227 4.17 -25.56 -10.26
N VAL A 228 5.41 -25.19 -9.92
CA VAL A 228 5.76 -24.14 -8.93
C VAL A 228 6.43 -22.92 -9.58
N PRO A 229 6.37 -21.72 -8.96
CA PRO A 229 7.05 -20.50 -9.40
C PRO A 229 8.43 -20.73 -9.97
N VAL A 230 8.72 -20.13 -11.12
CA VAL A 230 10.04 -20.19 -11.74
C VAL A 230 10.82 -18.90 -11.49
N ILE A 231 12.13 -19.10 -11.38
CA ILE A 231 13.14 -18.08 -11.32
C ILE A 231 14.02 -18.30 -12.55
N MET A 232 14.23 -17.26 -13.33
CA MET A 232 15.09 -17.26 -14.50
C MET A 232 16.33 -16.46 -14.19
N ASP A 233 17.48 -17.07 -14.43
CA ASP A 233 18.80 -16.45 -14.37
C ASP A 233 19.40 -16.52 -15.77
N GLY A 234 19.29 -15.40 -16.49
CA GLY A 234 19.54 -15.37 -17.93
C GLY A 234 18.66 -16.38 -18.68
N THR A 235 19.28 -17.41 -19.25
CA THR A 235 18.58 -18.50 -19.97
C THR A 235 18.28 -19.71 -19.09
N THR A 236 18.80 -19.74 -17.86
CA THR A 236 18.60 -20.85 -16.94
C THR A 236 17.27 -20.67 -16.23
N ILE A 237 16.36 -21.64 -16.39
CA ILE A 237 15.09 -21.67 -15.69
C ILE A 237 15.20 -22.66 -14.53
N ARG A 238 14.88 -22.21 -13.32
CA ARG A 238 14.79 -23.07 -12.13
C ARG A 238 13.45 -22.88 -11.45
N SER A 239 12.92 -23.96 -10.88
CA SER A 239 11.76 -23.90 -10.00
C SER A 239 12.18 -23.40 -8.62
N MET A 240 11.32 -22.58 -8.00
CA MET A 240 11.39 -22.25 -6.59
C MET A 240 11.30 -23.56 -5.78
N PRO A 241 12.16 -23.78 -4.78
CA PRO A 241 12.06 -24.96 -3.93
C PRO A 241 10.67 -25.05 -3.28
N ILE A 242 10.05 -26.23 -3.33
CA ILE A 242 8.70 -26.43 -2.79
C ILE A 242 8.62 -26.10 -1.29
N ASP A 243 9.68 -26.36 -0.54
CA ASP A 243 9.78 -26.08 0.90
C ASP A 243 9.73 -24.58 1.24
N ASN A 244 10.02 -23.73 0.25
CA ASN A 244 9.97 -22.27 0.38
C ASN A 244 8.58 -21.69 0.06
N ILE A 245 7.62 -22.52 -0.33
CA ILE A 245 6.25 -22.10 -0.64
C ILE A 245 5.34 -22.52 0.51
N ARG A 246 4.74 -21.53 1.17
CA ARG A 246 3.89 -21.71 2.34
C ARG A 246 2.43 -21.34 2.04
N TYR A 247 1.50 -21.95 2.76
CA TYR A 247 0.09 -21.58 2.73
C TYR A 247 -0.52 -21.76 4.12
N TYR A 248 -1.63 -21.07 4.37
CA TYR A 248 -2.41 -21.26 5.58
C TYR A 248 -3.57 -22.21 5.28
N PRO A 249 -3.90 -23.16 6.18
CA PRO A 249 -5.01 -24.09 6.00
C PRO A 249 -6.38 -23.43 6.24
N ILE A 250 -6.66 -22.30 5.57
CA ILE A 250 -7.87 -21.50 5.69
C ILE A 250 -8.69 -21.53 4.40
N PRO A 251 -10.01 -21.31 4.46
CA PRO A 251 -10.81 -21.13 3.25
C PRO A 251 -10.46 -19.79 2.59
N TYR A 252 -9.79 -19.83 1.43
CA TYR A 252 -9.52 -18.63 0.64
C TYR A 252 -10.69 -18.26 -0.27
N ASN A 253 -10.97 -16.96 -0.38
CA ASN A 253 -11.90 -16.37 -1.33
C ASN A 253 -11.19 -15.94 -2.61
N TRP A 254 -10.08 -15.22 -2.51
CA TRP A 254 -9.29 -14.78 -3.65
C TRP A 254 -7.81 -14.99 -3.32
N PRO A 255 -7.31 -16.24 -3.36
CA PRO A 255 -5.94 -16.49 -2.99
C PRO A 255 -4.98 -15.85 -4.00
N GLN A 256 -3.97 -15.19 -3.46
CA GLN A 256 -2.82 -14.67 -4.19
C GLN A 256 -1.55 -15.29 -3.62
N LEU A 257 -0.60 -15.56 -4.51
CA LEU A 257 0.74 -15.96 -4.15
C LEU A 257 1.62 -14.71 -4.10
N VAL A 258 2.11 -14.39 -2.91
CA VAL A 258 3.07 -13.30 -2.68
C VAL A 258 4.45 -13.91 -2.57
N SER A 259 5.36 -13.50 -3.44
CA SER A 259 6.75 -13.99 -3.45
C SER A 259 7.69 -12.87 -3.03
N VAL A 260 8.60 -13.19 -2.11
CA VAL A 260 9.71 -12.33 -1.72
C VAL A 260 10.98 -12.91 -2.34
N HIS A 261 11.73 -12.06 -3.02
CA HIS A 261 12.96 -12.39 -3.71
C HIS A 261 14.09 -11.54 -3.13
N ALA A 262 15.05 -12.15 -2.44
CA ALA A 262 16.25 -11.48 -1.95
C ALA A 262 17.36 -11.66 -2.99
N ILE A 263 17.77 -10.55 -3.61
CA ILE A 263 18.76 -10.50 -4.68
C ILE A 263 20.02 -9.82 -4.13
N SER A 264 21.10 -10.58 -4.00
CA SER A 264 22.39 -10.08 -3.52
C SER A 264 23.16 -9.41 -4.65
N LEU A 265 23.56 -8.16 -4.46
CA LEU A 265 24.38 -7.43 -5.44
C LEU A 265 25.86 -7.84 -5.38
N GLY A 266 26.31 -8.42 -4.27
CA GLY A 266 27.72 -8.80 -4.09
C GLY A 266 28.12 -10.08 -4.82
N ASP A 267 27.26 -11.10 -4.80
CA ASP A 267 27.51 -12.39 -5.47
C ASP A 267 26.51 -12.70 -6.60
N GLU A 268 25.64 -11.74 -6.92
CA GLU A 268 24.62 -11.85 -7.96
C GLU A 268 23.77 -13.13 -7.81
N SER A 269 23.40 -13.47 -6.57
CA SER A 269 22.52 -14.58 -6.24
C SER A 269 21.08 -14.11 -5.99
N ILE A 270 20.13 -15.04 -6.09
CA ILE A 270 18.72 -14.79 -5.74
C ILE A 270 18.17 -15.98 -4.96
N ASN A 271 17.70 -15.68 -3.75
CA ASN A 271 16.91 -16.58 -2.92
C ASN A 271 15.44 -16.13 -2.94
N SER A 272 14.51 -17.05 -2.80
CA SER A 272 13.08 -16.72 -2.91
C SER A 272 12.22 -17.62 -2.06
N ALA A 273 11.20 -17.02 -1.47
CA ALA A 273 10.13 -17.71 -0.76
C ALA A 273 8.79 -17.10 -1.10
N ALA A 274 7.72 -17.87 -0.92
CA ALA A 274 6.38 -17.42 -1.23
C ALA A 274 5.37 -17.86 -0.17
N VAL A 275 4.31 -17.08 -0.01
CA VAL A 275 3.18 -17.39 0.87
C VAL A 275 1.86 -17.15 0.15
N VAL A 276 0.93 -18.08 0.31
CA VAL A 276 -0.46 -17.92 -0.17
C VAL A 276 -1.28 -17.17 0.87
N VAL A 277 -1.83 -16.04 0.47
CA VAL A 277 -2.66 -15.13 1.30
C VAL A 277 -3.90 -14.69 0.51
N GLU A 278 -4.84 -14.01 1.17
CA GLU A 278 -5.94 -13.35 0.47
C GLU A 278 -5.44 -12.08 -0.27
N GLY A 279 -6.16 -11.68 -1.31
CA GLY A 279 -5.84 -10.46 -2.04
C GLY A 279 -6.19 -9.16 -1.30
N GLY A 280 -5.63 -8.05 -1.78
CA GLY A 280 -5.86 -6.71 -1.22
C GLY A 280 -4.90 -6.39 -0.07
N GLN A 281 -3.63 -6.15 -0.41
CA GLN A 281 -2.54 -6.14 0.55
C GLN A 281 -1.84 -4.80 0.70
N THR A 282 -1.07 -4.68 1.78
CA THR A 282 -0.09 -3.62 2.01
C THR A 282 1.18 -4.27 2.52
N VAL A 283 2.32 -3.79 2.01
CA VAL A 283 3.64 -4.23 2.41
C VAL A 283 4.29 -3.15 3.25
N TYR A 284 4.92 -3.56 4.35
CA TYR A 284 5.81 -2.73 5.16
C TYR A 284 7.10 -3.52 5.40
N MET A 285 8.26 -2.85 5.36
CA MET A 285 9.55 -3.48 5.64
C MET A 285 10.28 -2.71 6.74
N SER A 286 10.70 -3.44 7.76
CA SER A 286 11.72 -3.04 8.73
C SER A 286 13.07 -3.66 8.37
N ASP A 287 14.09 -3.45 9.19
CA ASP A 287 15.45 -3.95 8.93
C ASP A 287 15.52 -5.49 8.81
N GLN A 288 14.74 -6.21 9.63
CA GLN A 288 14.75 -7.67 9.69
C GLN A 288 13.42 -8.33 9.28
N ASN A 289 12.37 -7.56 8.97
CA ASN A 289 11.05 -8.12 8.68
C ASN A 289 10.35 -7.43 7.50
N ILE A 290 9.61 -8.23 6.73
CA ILE A 290 8.60 -7.76 5.78
C ILE A 290 7.24 -8.19 6.30
N TYR A 291 6.31 -7.25 6.46
CA TYR A 291 4.93 -7.48 6.87
C TYR A 291 4.02 -7.38 5.66
N ILE A 292 3.22 -8.43 5.45
CA ILE A 292 2.20 -8.51 4.40
C ILE A 292 0.84 -8.58 5.08
N THR A 293 0.05 -7.52 4.93
CA THR A 293 -1.29 -7.44 5.55
C THR A 293 -2.41 -7.55 4.54
N TYR A 294 -3.59 -8.02 4.95
CA TYR A 294 -4.83 -7.90 4.17
C TYR A 294 -6.05 -7.78 5.09
N THR A 295 -7.15 -7.22 4.57
CA THR A 295 -8.39 -7.08 5.34
C THR A 295 -9.30 -8.29 5.16
N GLN A 296 -9.60 -8.99 6.24
CA GLN A 296 -10.63 -10.02 6.32
C GLN A 296 -11.95 -9.39 6.76
N ASN A 297 -12.99 -9.53 5.94
CA ASN A 297 -14.35 -9.11 6.26
C ASN A 297 -15.25 -10.31 6.59
N ILE A 298 -16.00 -10.21 7.68
CA ILE A 298 -17.10 -11.13 7.98
C ILE A 298 -18.30 -10.72 7.13
N ASN A 299 -18.59 -11.53 6.11
CA ASN A 299 -19.64 -11.23 5.15
C ASN A 299 -21.00 -11.77 5.62
N GLU A 300 -21.95 -10.86 5.88
CA GLU A 300 -23.30 -11.22 6.31
C GLU A 300 -24.06 -12.04 5.28
N TYR A 301 -23.82 -11.81 3.99
CA TYR A 301 -24.43 -12.60 2.91
C TYR A 301 -23.96 -14.05 2.97
N ASP A 302 -22.68 -14.27 3.27
CA ASP A 302 -22.10 -15.61 3.38
C ASP A 302 -22.66 -16.35 4.60
N LEU A 303 -22.79 -15.66 5.73
CA LEU A 303 -23.43 -16.18 6.92
C LEU A 303 -24.91 -16.51 6.67
N GLN A 304 -25.66 -15.61 6.05
CA GLN A 304 -27.08 -15.81 5.74
C GLN A 304 -27.26 -17.00 4.79
N ARG A 305 -26.42 -17.09 3.77
CA ARG A 305 -26.37 -18.21 2.84
C ARG A 305 -26.11 -19.53 3.56
N GLN A 306 -25.13 -19.58 4.46
CA GLN A 306 -24.85 -20.77 5.26
C GLN A 306 -26.04 -21.17 6.14
N ILE A 307 -26.68 -20.21 6.82
CA ILE A 307 -27.87 -20.44 7.63
C ILE A 307 -29.01 -21.04 6.79
N LEU A 308 -29.26 -20.47 5.59
CA LEU A 308 -30.27 -21.00 4.67
C LEU A 308 -29.94 -22.43 4.23
N ARG A 309 -28.67 -22.73 3.93
CA ARG A 309 -28.22 -24.10 3.64
C ARG A 309 -28.55 -25.04 4.79
N ASP A 310 -28.22 -24.67 6.02
CA ASP A 310 -28.43 -25.51 7.21
C ASP A 310 -29.92 -25.75 7.49
N LEU A 311 -30.78 -24.75 7.30
CA LEU A 311 -32.24 -24.85 7.47
C LEU A 311 -32.91 -25.72 6.41
N LEU A 312 -32.43 -25.66 5.16
CA LEU A 312 -33.10 -26.26 4.01
C LEU A 312 -32.57 -27.65 3.68
N THR A 313 -31.27 -27.92 3.85
CA THR A 313 -30.65 -29.22 3.52
C THR A 313 -31.39 -30.42 4.14
N PRO A 314 -31.83 -30.39 5.41
CA PRO A 314 -32.60 -31.48 6.00
C PRO A 314 -33.98 -31.71 5.34
N LYS A 315 -34.58 -30.66 4.76
CA LYS A 315 -35.92 -30.69 4.15
C LYS A 315 -35.92 -31.11 2.68
N LEU A 316 -34.74 -31.16 2.05
CA LEU A 316 -34.59 -31.60 0.67
C LEU A 316 -35.01 -33.06 0.48
N THR A 317 -35.38 -33.39 -0.76
CA THR A 317 -35.68 -34.78 -1.16
C THR A 317 -34.43 -35.66 -1.04
N ASP A 318 -34.63 -36.97 -0.87
CA ASP A 318 -33.50 -37.92 -0.85
C ASP A 318 -32.70 -37.87 -2.16
N GLY A 319 -33.37 -37.58 -3.28
CA GLY A 319 -32.73 -37.38 -4.59
C GLY A 319 -31.79 -36.17 -4.62
N ASP A 320 -32.24 -35.03 -4.11
CA ASP A 320 -31.44 -33.81 -4.04
C ASP A 320 -30.26 -33.95 -3.07
N LYS A 321 -30.48 -34.58 -1.91
CA LYS A 321 -29.41 -34.89 -0.95
C LYS A 321 -28.35 -35.79 -1.58
N ALA A 322 -28.77 -36.84 -2.29
CA ALA A 322 -27.84 -37.71 -3.01
C ALA A 322 -27.10 -36.97 -4.13
N LEU A 323 -27.73 -35.99 -4.79
CA LEU A 323 -27.08 -35.14 -5.79
C LEU A 323 -26.03 -34.21 -5.16
N ILE A 324 -26.34 -33.59 -4.01
CA ILE A 324 -25.40 -32.76 -3.26
C ILE A 324 -24.16 -33.56 -2.86
N GLU A 325 -24.34 -34.78 -2.33
CA GLU A 325 -23.19 -35.63 -1.96
C GLU A 325 -22.38 -36.05 -3.18
N LYS A 326 -23.01 -36.29 -4.33
CA LYS A 326 -22.30 -36.50 -5.60
C LYS A 326 -21.47 -35.28 -5.99
N ILE A 327 -22.03 -34.06 -5.89
CA ILE A 327 -21.31 -32.81 -6.23
C ILE A 327 -20.10 -32.62 -5.31
N LYS A 328 -20.28 -32.82 -4.00
CA LYS A 328 -19.18 -32.71 -3.02
C LYS A 328 -18.03 -33.69 -3.30
N ALA A 329 -18.37 -34.91 -3.70
CA ALA A 329 -17.42 -35.99 -3.96
C ALA A 329 -16.67 -35.87 -5.30
N VAL A 330 -17.08 -34.97 -6.21
CA VAL A 330 -16.32 -34.71 -7.45
C VAL A 330 -14.96 -34.12 -7.08
N ASP A 331 -13.89 -34.49 -7.77
CA ASP A 331 -12.56 -33.94 -7.47
C ASP A 331 -12.48 -32.42 -7.77
N ASN A 332 -11.68 -31.69 -7.00
CA ASN A 332 -11.58 -30.22 -7.11
C ASN A 332 -10.93 -29.74 -8.42
N ASP A 333 -10.24 -30.62 -9.15
CA ASP A 333 -9.71 -30.37 -10.49
C ASP A 333 -10.76 -30.56 -11.60
N ILE A 334 -11.92 -31.14 -11.29
CA ILE A 334 -13.07 -31.26 -12.18
C ILE A 334 -14.12 -30.17 -11.89
N LEU A 335 -14.45 -29.97 -10.61
CA LEU A 335 -15.32 -28.88 -10.16
C LEU A 335 -14.61 -28.14 -9.04
N THR A 336 -14.33 -26.85 -9.26
CA THR A 336 -13.77 -25.99 -8.22
C THR A 336 -14.70 -25.95 -7.00
N GLN A 337 -14.16 -25.61 -5.84
CA GLN A 337 -14.95 -25.51 -4.61
C GLN A 337 -16.12 -24.51 -4.80
N GLN A 338 -15.86 -23.38 -5.45
CA GLN A 338 -16.88 -22.38 -5.76
C GLN A 338 -17.97 -22.91 -6.71
N GLU A 339 -17.62 -23.67 -7.75
CA GLU A 339 -18.62 -24.28 -8.64
C GLU A 339 -19.48 -25.31 -7.93
N LYS A 340 -18.88 -26.11 -7.03
CA LYS A 340 -19.62 -27.03 -6.17
C LYS A 340 -20.60 -26.27 -5.29
N ASP A 341 -20.12 -25.23 -4.62
CA ASP A 341 -20.93 -24.38 -3.75
C ASP A 341 -22.09 -23.74 -4.52
N ASN A 342 -21.84 -23.16 -5.70
CA ASN A 342 -22.86 -22.58 -6.56
C ASN A 342 -23.90 -23.61 -7.02
N LYS A 343 -23.48 -24.84 -7.38
CA LYS A 343 -24.41 -25.91 -7.76
C LYS A 343 -25.26 -26.37 -6.58
N ILE A 344 -24.67 -26.52 -5.40
CA ILE A 344 -25.38 -26.87 -4.17
C ILE A 344 -26.37 -25.78 -3.80
N ASP A 345 -25.96 -24.50 -3.85
CA ASP A 345 -26.84 -23.35 -3.63
C ASP A 345 -28.02 -23.34 -4.58
N ASN A 346 -27.80 -23.60 -5.88
CA ASN A 346 -28.88 -23.65 -6.85
C ASN A 346 -29.91 -24.74 -6.53
N ILE A 347 -29.48 -25.92 -6.06
CA ILE A 347 -30.39 -27.00 -5.64
C ILE A 347 -31.22 -26.54 -4.44
N ILE A 348 -30.56 -25.98 -3.42
CA ILE A 348 -31.19 -25.53 -2.18
C ILE A 348 -32.17 -24.38 -2.43
N MET A 349 -31.76 -23.37 -3.20
CA MET A 349 -32.59 -22.20 -3.49
C MET A 349 -33.76 -22.54 -4.44
N SER A 350 -33.59 -23.53 -5.32
CA SER A 350 -34.70 -24.05 -6.12
C SER A 350 -35.79 -24.63 -5.22
N TYR A 351 -35.42 -25.44 -4.21
CA TYR A 351 -36.39 -25.95 -3.24
C TYR A 351 -37.09 -24.82 -2.48
N ALA A 352 -36.34 -23.83 -2.00
CA ALA A 352 -36.92 -22.67 -1.31
C ALA A 352 -37.96 -21.93 -2.18
N ALA A 353 -37.68 -21.77 -3.48
CA ALA A 353 -38.58 -21.12 -4.43
C ALA A 353 -39.87 -21.92 -4.72
N TYR A 354 -39.89 -23.24 -4.46
CA TYR A 354 -41.09 -24.07 -4.59
C TYR A 354 -42.01 -24.03 -3.36
N LEU A 355 -41.54 -23.51 -2.23
CA LEU A 355 -42.35 -23.42 -1.02
C LEU A 355 -43.53 -22.44 -1.21
N PRO A 356 -44.68 -22.66 -0.56
CA PRO A 356 -45.73 -21.65 -0.44
C PRO A 356 -45.22 -20.32 0.10
N GLU A 357 -45.84 -19.21 -0.29
CA GLU A 357 -45.39 -17.86 0.08
C GLU A 357 -45.29 -17.64 1.60
N ASP A 358 -46.20 -18.22 2.38
CA ASP A 358 -46.16 -18.17 3.84
C ASP A 358 -45.00 -18.97 4.44
N GLU A 359 -44.66 -20.12 3.87
CA GLU A 359 -43.47 -20.90 4.27
C GLU A 359 -42.17 -20.21 3.87
N GLN A 360 -42.13 -19.53 2.71
CA GLN A 360 -40.98 -18.71 2.31
C GLN A 360 -40.76 -17.55 3.28
N GLN A 361 -41.84 -16.88 3.69
CA GLN A 361 -41.75 -15.80 4.68
C GLN A 361 -41.26 -16.32 6.03
N GLN A 362 -41.81 -17.44 6.53
CA GLN A 362 -41.36 -18.06 7.78
C GLN A 362 -39.88 -18.49 7.73
N LEU A 363 -39.43 -19.01 6.59
CA LEU A 363 -38.03 -19.36 6.38
C LEU A 363 -37.14 -18.12 6.44
N GLN A 364 -37.53 -17.03 5.77
CA GLN A 364 -36.78 -15.78 5.79
C GLN A 364 -36.71 -15.19 7.20
N ASP A 365 -37.84 -15.14 7.91
CA ASP A 365 -37.90 -14.65 9.30
C ASP A 365 -36.99 -15.47 10.21
N LYS A 366 -36.98 -16.81 10.03
CA LYS A 366 -36.11 -17.69 10.81
C LYS A 366 -34.64 -17.53 10.46
N ALA A 367 -34.31 -17.40 9.17
CA ALA A 367 -32.94 -17.17 8.72
C ALA A 367 -32.41 -15.84 9.25
N ASP A 368 -33.23 -14.79 9.25
CA ASP A 368 -32.89 -13.48 9.80
C ASP A 368 -32.69 -13.54 11.32
N GLU A 369 -33.55 -14.26 12.06
CA GLU A 369 -33.39 -14.47 13.50
C GLU A 369 -32.06 -15.17 13.83
N LEU A 370 -31.74 -16.25 13.10
CA LEU A 370 -30.48 -16.98 13.28
C LEU A 370 -29.28 -16.14 12.87
N LEU A 371 -29.39 -15.33 11.81
CA LEU A 371 -28.32 -14.42 11.39
C LEU A 371 -28.04 -13.40 12.49
N GLN A 372 -29.08 -12.82 13.09
CA GLN A 372 -28.92 -11.91 14.23
C GLN A 372 -28.26 -12.57 15.44
N GLN A 373 -28.57 -13.83 15.71
CA GLN A 373 -27.88 -14.59 16.76
C GLN A 373 -26.42 -14.82 16.41
N LYS A 374 -26.14 -15.19 15.15
CA LYS A 374 -24.79 -15.47 14.66
C LYS A 374 -23.91 -14.23 14.65
N LEU A 375 -24.44 -13.08 14.25
CA LEU A 375 -23.70 -11.81 14.24
C LEU A 375 -23.26 -11.37 15.63
N LYS A 376 -24.00 -11.73 16.69
CA LYS A 376 -23.62 -11.47 18.08
C LYS A 376 -22.43 -12.29 18.57
N GLU A 377 -22.03 -13.33 17.84
CA GLU A 377 -20.82 -14.11 18.15
C GLU A 377 -19.54 -13.41 17.71
N TYR A 378 -19.64 -12.38 16.85
CA TYR A 378 -18.48 -11.63 16.35
C TYR A 378 -18.35 -10.30 17.09
N GLU A 379 -17.21 -10.10 17.76
CA GLU A 379 -16.87 -8.80 18.37
C GLU A 379 -16.63 -7.73 17.29
N TYR A 380 -15.94 -8.11 16.22
CA TYR A 380 -15.62 -7.25 15.08
C TYR A 380 -15.90 -7.96 13.76
N MET A 381 -16.35 -7.18 12.79
CA MET A 381 -16.76 -7.67 11.47
C MET A 381 -15.70 -7.46 10.39
N GLU A 382 -14.61 -6.79 10.73
CA GLU A 382 -13.44 -6.60 9.88
C GLU A 382 -12.17 -6.71 10.72
N TRP A 383 -11.16 -7.34 10.14
CA TRP A 383 -9.89 -7.65 10.78
C TRP A 383 -8.75 -7.42 9.78
N THR A 384 -7.64 -6.87 10.25
CA THR A 384 -6.38 -6.85 9.51
C THR A 384 -5.63 -8.10 9.86
N ILE A 385 -5.43 -8.99 8.90
CA ILE A 385 -4.53 -10.13 9.02
C ILE A 385 -3.11 -9.65 8.71
N ILE A 386 -2.14 -10.08 9.50
CA ILE A 386 -0.73 -9.68 9.40
C ILE A 386 0.10 -10.94 9.23
N ASN A 387 0.99 -10.96 8.23
CA ASN A 387 1.93 -12.04 7.99
C ASN A 387 3.35 -11.47 8.07
N ARG A 388 4.19 -12.02 8.93
CA ARG A 388 5.59 -11.61 9.06
C ARG A 388 6.49 -12.57 8.29
N VAL A 389 7.27 -12.01 7.38
CA VAL A 389 8.34 -12.68 6.66
C VAL A 389 9.66 -12.13 7.20
N ALA A 390 10.37 -12.93 7.99
CA ALA A 390 11.69 -12.55 8.48
C ALA A 390 12.69 -12.55 7.31
N VAL A 391 13.47 -11.48 7.22
CA VAL A 391 14.52 -11.28 6.21
C VAL A 391 15.84 -10.95 6.90
N ARG A 392 16.90 -11.70 6.60
CA ARG A 392 18.23 -11.43 7.13
C ARG A 392 19.28 -11.71 6.06
N GLY A 393 19.81 -10.66 5.46
CA GLY A 393 20.60 -10.78 4.24
C GLY A 393 19.79 -11.49 3.15
N ASP A 394 20.32 -12.55 2.56
CA ASP A 394 19.64 -13.34 1.53
C ASP A 394 18.64 -14.38 2.08
N THR A 395 18.51 -14.52 3.39
CA THR A 395 17.64 -15.53 4.01
C THR A 395 16.22 -14.99 4.18
N ILE A 396 15.22 -15.79 3.79
CA ILE A 396 13.80 -15.44 3.83
C ILE A 396 13.02 -16.55 4.53
N GLN A 397 12.20 -16.20 5.52
CA GLN A 397 11.37 -17.15 6.25
C GLN A 397 9.99 -16.57 6.58
N VAL A 398 8.92 -17.27 6.17
CA VAL A 398 7.55 -16.98 6.65
C VAL A 398 7.48 -17.41 8.12
N ALA A 399 7.44 -16.45 9.04
CA ALA A 399 7.80 -16.65 10.44
C ALA A 399 6.61 -16.60 11.41
N ALA A 400 5.65 -15.70 11.19
CA ALA A 400 4.50 -15.57 12.09
C ALA A 400 3.27 -15.01 11.36
N ASN A 401 2.10 -15.17 11.98
CA ASN A 401 0.86 -14.51 11.59
C ASN A 401 0.10 -14.04 12.83
N GLY A 402 -0.67 -12.98 12.66
CA GLY A 402 -1.56 -12.46 13.68
C GLY A 402 -2.69 -11.67 13.04
N LYS A 403 -3.55 -11.11 13.89
CA LYS A 403 -4.59 -10.21 13.42
C LYS A 403 -5.03 -9.20 14.46
N VAL A 404 -5.51 -8.06 13.99
CA VAL A 404 -6.09 -7.00 14.82
C VAL A 404 -7.42 -6.51 14.23
N PRO A 405 -8.34 -5.99 15.05
CA PRO A 405 -9.59 -5.41 14.55
C PRO A 405 -9.37 -4.24 13.58
N GLY A 406 -10.24 -4.11 12.57
CA GLY A 406 -10.23 -3.00 11.63
C GLY A 406 -9.39 -3.24 10.38
N HIS A 407 -9.22 -2.20 9.56
CA HIS A 407 -8.37 -2.16 8.37
C HIS A 407 -7.33 -1.04 8.50
N ILE A 408 -6.20 -1.17 7.81
CA ILE A 408 -5.17 -0.13 7.73
C ILE A 408 -5.38 0.77 6.51
N THR A 409 -4.81 1.98 6.54
CA THR A 409 -4.90 2.95 5.43
C THR A 409 -3.83 2.73 4.38
N ASN A 410 -2.57 2.56 4.79
CA ASN A 410 -1.41 2.34 3.92
C ASN A 410 -0.20 1.87 4.75
N GLN A 411 0.97 1.79 4.13
CA GLN A 411 2.20 1.35 4.78
C GLN A 411 2.60 2.19 6.01
N PHE A 412 2.25 3.49 6.07
CA PHE A 412 2.54 4.36 7.22
C PHE A 412 1.62 4.11 8.41
N SER A 413 0.64 3.22 8.28
CA SER A 413 -0.14 2.70 9.41
C SER A 413 0.60 1.59 10.17
N LEU A 414 1.79 1.20 9.72
CA LEU A 414 2.67 0.25 10.38
C LEU A 414 4.04 0.87 10.67
N ASP A 415 4.66 0.36 11.74
CA ASP A 415 6.04 0.60 12.09
C ASP A 415 6.55 -0.53 12.99
N GLU A 416 7.86 -0.81 12.99
CA GLU A 416 8.51 -1.68 13.95
C GLU A 416 9.61 -0.94 14.71
N GLN A 417 9.59 -1.03 16.04
CA GLN A 417 10.64 -0.50 16.90
C GLN A 417 10.87 -1.46 18.07
N ASP A 418 12.13 -1.73 18.40
CA ASP A 418 12.53 -2.58 19.54
C ASP A 418 11.82 -3.95 19.55
N ASP A 419 11.78 -4.63 18.40
CA ASP A 419 11.09 -5.91 18.17
C ASP A 419 9.56 -5.86 18.39
N VAL A 420 8.95 -4.67 18.44
CA VAL A 420 7.50 -4.47 18.59
C VAL A 420 6.91 -3.91 17.30
N LEU A 421 5.97 -4.66 16.70
CA LEU A 421 5.15 -4.15 15.61
C LEU A 421 4.06 -3.23 16.17
N ARG A 422 3.93 -2.03 15.60
CA ARG A 422 2.96 -0.99 15.97
C ARG A 422 2.04 -0.75 14.78
N ILE A 423 0.73 -0.80 14.99
CA ILE A 423 -0.25 -0.74 13.90
C ILE A 423 -1.46 0.12 14.27
N ALA A 424 -1.87 0.99 13.36
CA ALA A 424 -3.06 1.83 13.49
C ALA A 424 -4.16 1.37 12.51
N THR A 425 -5.38 1.17 12.99
CA THR A 425 -6.49 0.65 12.18
C THR A 425 -7.77 1.47 12.34
N THR A 426 -8.63 1.43 11.34
CA THR A 426 -10.00 1.95 11.38
C THR A 426 -10.99 0.81 11.39
N LEU A 427 -12.02 0.90 12.21
CA LEU A 427 -13.26 0.12 12.13
C LEU A 427 -14.29 0.87 11.28
N SER A 428 -14.80 0.25 10.22
CA SER A 428 -15.78 0.85 9.33
C SER A 428 -17.15 1.07 9.99
N GLN A 429 -17.81 2.17 9.63
CA GLN A 429 -19.23 2.35 9.92
C GLN A 429 -20.05 1.27 9.20
N ARG A 430 -20.98 0.64 9.92
CA ARG A 430 -21.87 -0.38 9.36
C ARG A 430 -23.31 0.08 9.45
N TRP A 431 -24.11 -0.32 8.48
CA TRP A 431 -25.55 -0.11 8.47
C TRP A 431 -26.27 -1.44 8.29
N TYR A 432 -27.08 -1.84 9.28
CA TYR A 432 -27.86 -3.07 9.21
C TYR A 432 -29.26 -2.86 9.76
N LYS A 433 -30.29 -3.15 8.94
CA LYS A 433 -31.73 -3.04 9.26
C LYS A 433 -32.13 -1.79 10.07
N GLY A 434 -31.49 -0.64 9.79
CA GLY A 434 -31.79 0.64 10.43
C GLY A 434 -30.98 0.94 11.70
N GLU A 435 -30.12 0.03 12.14
CA GLU A 435 -29.09 0.29 13.14
C GLU A 435 -27.77 0.63 12.44
N SER A 436 -27.07 1.65 12.96
CA SER A 436 -25.75 2.06 12.49
C SER A 436 -24.76 1.97 13.62
N THR A 437 -23.62 1.31 13.39
CA THR A 437 -22.44 1.55 14.22
C THR A 437 -21.72 2.79 13.69
N LYS A 438 -20.99 3.50 14.55
CA LYS A 438 -20.06 4.53 14.08
C LYS A 438 -18.72 3.86 13.76
N SER A 439 -17.95 4.48 12.86
CA SER A 439 -16.55 4.11 12.71
C SER A 439 -15.77 4.43 13.99
N SER A 440 -14.64 3.78 14.20
CA SER A 440 -13.70 4.16 15.25
C SER A 440 -12.29 3.78 14.85
N ASN A 441 -11.29 4.30 15.55
CA ASN A 441 -9.89 4.07 15.21
C ASN A 441 -9.18 3.42 16.40
N ASN A 442 -8.19 2.59 16.11
CA ASN A 442 -7.48 1.82 17.12
C ASN A 442 -5.98 1.86 16.84
N VAL A 443 -5.20 1.65 17.89
CA VAL A 443 -3.75 1.46 17.81
C VAL A 443 -3.41 0.21 18.61
N PHE A 444 -2.63 -0.69 18.01
CA PHE A 444 -2.22 -1.95 18.62
C PHE A 444 -0.71 -2.10 18.55
N THR A 445 -0.18 -2.87 19.49
CA THR A 445 1.21 -3.28 19.55
C THR A 445 1.26 -4.81 19.62
N LEU A 446 2.19 -5.41 18.90
CA LEU A 446 2.35 -6.86 18.82
C LEU A 446 3.81 -7.25 19.00
N ASP A 447 4.04 -8.42 19.58
CA ASP A 447 5.38 -9.02 19.65
C ASP A 447 5.78 -9.62 18.29
N GLN A 448 7.00 -10.16 18.22
CA GLN A 448 7.52 -10.84 17.05
C GLN A 448 6.70 -12.08 16.63
N ASP A 449 5.99 -12.74 17.54
CA ASP A 449 5.08 -13.84 17.20
C ASP A 449 3.72 -13.32 16.70
N LEU A 450 3.57 -11.99 16.55
CA LEU A 450 2.34 -11.28 16.23
C LEU A 450 1.21 -11.52 17.24
N LYS A 451 1.57 -11.69 18.51
CA LYS A 451 0.62 -11.71 19.64
C LYS A 451 0.42 -10.30 20.15
N LEU A 452 -0.82 -9.97 20.48
CA LEU A 452 -1.20 -8.66 21.00
C LEU A 452 -0.52 -8.39 22.36
N LEU A 453 0.25 -7.30 22.44
CA LEU A 453 0.87 -6.80 23.67
C LEU A 453 -0.05 -5.80 24.38
N GLY A 454 -0.62 -4.87 23.62
CA GLY A 454 -1.49 -3.81 24.12
C GLY A 454 -2.30 -3.15 23.02
N GLY A 455 -3.23 -2.28 23.41
CA GLY A 455 -4.00 -1.52 22.45
C GLY A 455 -4.77 -0.35 23.04
N LEU A 456 -4.97 0.67 22.23
CA LEU A 456 -5.80 1.83 22.48
C LEU A 456 -6.95 1.81 21.47
N LYS A 457 -8.18 1.64 21.95
CA LYS A 457 -9.36 1.42 21.11
C LYS A 457 -10.31 2.62 21.12
N ASP A 458 -11.22 2.64 20.16
CA ASP A 458 -12.37 3.56 20.09
C ASP A 458 -12.00 5.05 20.01
N LEU A 459 -10.89 5.35 19.34
CA LEU A 459 -10.44 6.72 19.07
C LEU A 459 -11.29 7.37 17.98
N ALA A 460 -11.62 8.65 18.18
CA ALA A 460 -12.32 9.48 17.20
C ALA A 460 -13.61 8.81 16.65
N GLU A 461 -14.54 8.47 17.53
CA GLU A 461 -15.79 7.79 17.16
C GLU A 461 -16.57 8.56 16.07
N GLY A 462 -16.81 7.90 14.94
CA GLY A 462 -17.46 8.44 13.76
C GLY A 462 -16.52 9.09 12.74
N GLU A 463 -15.20 8.92 12.90
CA GLU A 463 -14.13 9.38 12.00
C GLU A 463 -13.29 8.20 11.52
N GLN A 464 -12.45 8.41 10.50
CA GLN A 464 -11.53 7.41 9.94
C GLN A 464 -10.11 7.97 9.87
N ILE A 465 -9.10 7.11 9.91
CA ILE A 465 -7.69 7.51 9.74
C ILE A 465 -7.44 7.98 8.31
N TYR A 466 -6.84 9.16 8.19
CA TYR A 466 -6.37 9.72 6.92
C TYR A 466 -4.85 9.68 6.79
N SER A 467 -4.14 9.82 7.91
CA SER A 467 -2.69 9.77 7.94
C SER A 467 -2.18 9.35 9.31
N THR A 468 -1.05 8.63 9.31
CA THR A 468 -0.32 8.20 10.49
C THR A 468 1.16 8.39 10.26
N ARG A 469 1.90 8.73 11.32
CA ARG A 469 3.37 8.75 11.31
C ARG A 469 3.89 8.34 12.68
N PHE A 470 4.75 7.33 12.70
CA PHE A 470 5.48 6.90 13.89
C PHE A 470 6.81 7.66 13.97
N ILE A 471 7.17 8.17 15.15
CA ILE A 471 8.43 8.86 15.43
C ILE A 471 8.85 8.52 16.86
N GLY A 472 9.93 7.76 17.00
CA GLY A 472 10.35 7.21 18.29
C GLY A 472 9.17 6.54 19.01
N ASP A 473 8.98 6.82 20.30
CA ASP A 473 7.93 6.22 21.12
C ASP A 473 6.52 6.79 20.88
N ARG A 474 6.26 7.44 19.73
CA ARG A 474 5.01 8.16 19.49
C ARG A 474 4.39 7.82 18.14
N LEU A 475 3.06 7.88 18.12
CA LEU A 475 2.26 7.91 16.91
C LEU A 475 1.53 9.25 16.81
N TYR A 476 1.67 9.87 15.65
CA TYR A 476 0.91 11.04 15.23
C TYR A 476 -0.14 10.58 14.23
N MET A 477 -1.41 10.87 14.50
CA MET A 477 -2.53 10.34 13.74
C MET A 477 -3.54 11.43 13.44
N VAL A 478 -4.06 11.43 12.22
CA VAL A 478 -4.98 12.43 11.68
C VAL A 478 -6.24 11.71 11.23
N THR A 479 -7.41 12.16 11.69
CA THR A 479 -8.71 11.53 11.42
C THR A 479 -9.73 12.57 10.94
N PHE A 480 -10.58 12.22 9.97
CA PHE A 480 -11.47 13.24 9.39
C PHE A 480 -12.94 12.88 9.37
N LYS A 481 -13.76 13.90 9.66
CA LYS A 481 -15.18 13.98 9.31
C LYS A 481 -15.57 15.39 8.82
N GLN A 482 -15.20 16.43 9.57
CA GLN A 482 -15.45 17.86 9.24
C GLN A 482 -14.32 18.79 9.72
N VAL A 483 -13.83 18.56 10.95
CA VAL A 483 -12.64 19.20 11.56
C VAL A 483 -11.79 18.05 12.09
N ASP A 484 -10.51 18.02 11.74
CA ASP A 484 -9.61 16.90 12.01
C ASP A 484 -8.90 17.07 13.36
N PRO A 485 -8.96 16.10 14.27
CA PRO A 485 -8.02 16.04 15.37
C PRO A 485 -6.71 15.40 14.92
N PHE A 486 -5.63 16.19 14.95
CA PHE A 486 -4.27 15.70 15.00
C PHE A 486 -4.00 15.14 16.40
N PHE A 487 -3.94 13.81 16.55
CA PHE A 487 -3.66 13.09 17.79
C PHE A 487 -2.15 12.87 18.00
N VAL A 488 -1.75 12.89 19.27
CA VAL A 488 -0.44 12.42 19.74
C VAL A 488 -0.67 11.26 20.70
N ILE A 489 -0.11 10.10 20.37
CA ILE A 489 -0.30 8.83 21.07
C ILE A 489 1.05 8.33 21.58
N ASP A 490 1.12 7.96 22.86
CA ASP A 490 2.29 7.35 23.50
C ASP A 490 2.32 5.84 23.25
N LEU A 491 3.47 5.34 22.82
CA LEU A 491 3.78 3.94 22.55
C LEU A 491 5.01 3.45 23.33
N SER A 492 5.53 4.23 24.29
CA SER A 492 6.70 3.87 25.10
C SER A 492 6.52 2.62 25.98
N ASP A 493 5.28 2.35 26.42
CA ASP A 493 4.89 1.08 27.04
C ASP A 493 4.03 0.30 26.03
N PRO A 494 4.58 -0.71 25.33
CA PRO A 494 3.84 -1.51 24.39
C PRO A 494 2.58 -2.16 24.98
N ALA A 495 2.54 -2.45 26.29
CA ALA A 495 1.36 -3.04 26.90
C ALA A 495 0.23 -2.02 27.16
N LYS A 496 0.53 -0.71 27.13
CA LYS A 496 -0.41 0.37 27.50
C LYS A 496 -0.28 1.62 26.60
N PRO A 497 -0.55 1.51 25.29
CA PRO A 497 -0.73 2.70 24.44
C PRO A 497 -1.76 3.67 25.02
N LYS A 498 -1.52 4.98 24.94
CA LYS A 498 -2.46 6.02 25.46
C LYS A 498 -2.44 7.31 24.65
N GLU A 499 -3.59 7.98 24.54
CA GLU A 499 -3.68 9.35 23.99
C GLU A 499 -3.00 10.33 24.95
N LEU A 500 -2.07 11.15 24.44
CA LEU A 500 -1.40 12.22 25.19
C LEU A 500 -2.09 13.56 25.00
N GLY A 501 -2.50 13.87 23.77
CA GLY A 501 -3.09 15.14 23.41
C GLY A 501 -3.65 15.12 21.99
N LYS A 502 -4.39 16.18 21.65
CA LYS A 502 -4.91 16.38 20.29
C LYS A 502 -5.05 17.86 19.96
N LEU A 503 -4.95 18.19 18.68
CA LEU A 503 -5.19 19.51 18.12
C LEU A 503 -6.29 19.41 17.06
N LYS A 504 -7.38 20.17 17.23
CA LYS A 504 -8.47 20.23 16.24
C LYS A 504 -8.22 21.37 15.28
N ILE A 505 -8.10 21.06 13.99
CA ILE A 505 -7.90 22.05 12.91
C ILE A 505 -8.88 21.82 11.76
N PRO A 506 -9.36 22.88 11.09
CA PRO A 506 -10.14 22.72 9.87
C PRO A 506 -9.32 22.07 8.75
N GLY A 507 -10.01 21.27 7.92
CA GLY A 507 -9.34 20.45 6.91
C GLY A 507 -8.62 19.24 7.52
N PHE A 508 -7.80 18.55 6.74
CA PHE A 508 -7.11 17.32 7.16
C PHE A 508 -5.76 17.18 6.44
N SER A 509 -4.85 16.41 7.04
CA SER A 509 -3.61 15.98 6.40
C SER A 509 -3.76 14.56 5.85
N ARG A 510 -3.27 14.30 4.63
CA ARG A 510 -3.18 12.96 4.04
C ARG A 510 -1.79 12.37 4.17
N TYR A 511 -0.77 13.22 4.21
CA TYR A 511 0.60 12.83 4.43
C TYR A 511 1.20 13.63 5.59
N LEU A 512 1.88 12.93 6.48
CA LEU A 512 2.62 13.48 7.62
C LEU A 512 4.10 13.17 7.44
N HIS A 513 4.95 14.18 7.60
CA HIS A 513 6.39 14.07 7.49
C HIS A 513 7.07 14.70 8.72
N PRO A 514 8.00 14.02 9.39
CA PRO A 514 8.79 14.61 10.48
C PRO A 514 9.63 15.79 9.96
N TYR A 515 9.51 16.97 10.57
CA TYR A 515 10.45 18.07 10.33
C TYR A 515 11.67 17.92 11.26
N ASP A 516 11.39 17.66 12.54
CA ASP A 516 12.32 17.25 13.59
C ASP A 516 11.50 16.51 14.67
N ASP A 517 12.07 16.26 15.84
CA ASP A 517 11.42 15.52 16.94
C ASP A 517 10.18 16.17 17.54
N THR A 518 10.09 17.47 17.35
CA THR A 518 9.07 18.32 17.94
C THR A 518 8.26 19.02 16.88
N HIS A 519 8.51 18.78 15.59
CA HIS A 519 7.79 19.41 14.50
C HIS A 519 7.39 18.42 13.42
N ILE A 520 6.15 18.52 12.93
CA ILE A 520 5.60 17.65 11.89
C ILE A 520 4.96 18.48 10.79
N ILE A 521 5.32 18.19 9.55
CA ILE A 521 4.72 18.76 8.34
C ILE A 521 3.50 17.90 7.98
N GLY A 522 2.37 18.55 7.75
CA GLY A 522 1.17 17.93 7.20
C GLY A 522 0.85 18.45 5.80
N ILE A 523 0.66 17.54 4.85
CA ILE A 523 0.18 17.84 3.49
C ILE A 523 -1.24 17.33 3.34
N GLY A 524 -2.17 18.17 2.90
CA GLY A 524 -3.55 17.76 2.69
C GLY A 524 -4.45 18.88 2.22
N ARG A 525 -5.62 19.01 2.83
CA ARG A 525 -6.69 19.92 2.39
C ARG A 525 -7.10 20.86 3.49
N ASP A 526 -7.25 22.13 3.16
CA ASP A 526 -7.90 23.10 4.04
C ASP A 526 -9.42 23.02 3.86
N ALA A 527 -10.18 23.30 4.91
CA ALA A 527 -11.62 23.38 4.85
C ALA A 527 -12.13 24.50 5.76
N SER A 528 -13.33 25.01 5.50
CA SER A 528 -14.05 25.85 6.47
C SER A 528 -14.50 25.00 7.67
N GLU A 529 -14.93 25.67 8.75
CA GLU A 529 -15.54 25.01 9.91
C GLU A 529 -16.78 24.17 9.54
N THR A 530 -17.47 24.57 8.47
CA THR A 530 -18.60 23.81 7.88
C THR A 530 -18.18 22.64 6.98
N GLY A 531 -16.88 22.32 6.92
CA GLY A 531 -16.32 21.20 6.15
C GLY A 531 -16.16 21.47 4.65
N ARG A 532 -16.32 22.72 4.19
CA ARG A 532 -16.18 23.05 2.76
C ARG A 532 -14.70 23.20 2.41
N GLN A 533 -14.19 22.34 1.53
CA GLN A 533 -12.81 22.40 1.04
C GLN A 533 -12.45 23.77 0.46
N GLN A 534 -11.29 24.30 0.85
CA GLN A 534 -10.79 25.63 0.48
C GLN A 534 -9.55 25.61 -0.41
N GLY A 535 -8.68 24.60 -0.30
CA GLY A 535 -7.46 24.48 -1.11
C GLY A 535 -6.53 23.35 -0.67
N LEU A 536 -5.42 23.20 -1.37
CA LEU A 536 -4.25 22.43 -0.91
C LEU A 536 -3.66 23.12 0.32
N LYS A 537 -3.35 22.36 1.37
CA LYS A 537 -2.81 22.85 2.64
C LYS A 537 -1.46 22.22 2.95
N ILE A 538 -0.53 23.05 3.42
CA ILE A 538 0.69 22.65 4.12
C ILE A 538 0.60 23.22 5.54
N SER A 539 0.71 22.36 6.54
CA SER A 539 0.67 22.72 7.95
C SER A 539 1.97 22.32 8.63
N LEU A 540 2.40 23.07 9.63
CA LEU A 540 3.50 22.69 10.52
C LEU A 540 3.00 22.64 11.95
N PHE A 541 3.20 21.50 12.61
CA PHE A 541 2.72 21.23 13.95
C PHE A 541 3.88 21.19 14.94
N ASP A 542 3.85 22.00 15.98
CA ASP A 542 4.75 21.89 17.13
C ASP A 542 4.11 20.95 18.17
N VAL A 543 4.86 19.90 18.50
CA VAL A 543 4.52 18.82 19.42
C VAL A 543 5.54 18.70 20.57
N SER A 544 6.35 19.74 20.81
CA SER A 544 7.24 19.86 21.97
C SER A 544 6.48 19.70 23.29
N ASP A 545 5.26 20.22 23.34
CA ASP A 545 4.25 19.85 24.33
C ASP A 545 3.20 18.92 23.72
N VAL A 546 3.49 17.63 23.79
CA VAL A 546 2.62 16.54 23.33
C VAL A 546 1.20 16.56 23.87
N THR A 547 0.97 17.19 25.02
CA THR A 547 -0.37 17.25 25.63
C THR A 547 -1.25 18.32 25.01
N HIS A 548 -0.66 19.37 24.43
CA HIS A 548 -1.41 20.31 23.60
C HIS A 548 -0.56 20.76 22.39
N PRO A 549 -0.56 19.97 21.31
CA PRO A 549 0.12 20.35 20.08
C PRO A 549 -0.52 21.59 19.46
N ILE A 550 0.26 22.37 18.69
CA ILE A 550 -0.19 23.60 18.03
C ILE A 550 0.21 23.63 16.56
N GLU A 551 -0.57 24.29 15.70
CA GLU A 551 -0.18 24.59 14.31
C GLU A 551 0.60 25.91 14.32
N THR A 552 1.93 25.85 14.13
CA THR A 552 2.81 27.03 14.16
C THR A 552 2.76 27.82 12.86
N ALA A 553 2.59 27.13 11.73
CA ALA A 553 2.48 27.73 10.42
C ALA A 553 1.50 26.97 9.52
N LYS A 554 0.85 27.71 8.62
CA LYS A 554 -0.03 27.15 7.57
C LYS A 554 0.14 27.92 6.28
N TRP A 555 0.20 27.20 5.16
CA TRP A 555 -0.01 27.74 3.82
C TRP A 555 -1.19 27.05 3.14
N VAL A 556 -2.03 27.83 2.46
CA VAL A 556 -3.18 27.33 1.69
C VAL A 556 -3.13 27.91 0.30
N SER A 557 -3.30 27.07 -0.71
CA SER A 557 -3.38 27.51 -2.11
C SER A 557 -4.66 28.32 -2.37
N ASP A 558 -4.55 29.40 -3.14
CA ASP A 558 -5.73 30.18 -3.59
C ASP A 558 -6.70 29.35 -4.47
N ALA A 559 -6.18 28.32 -5.14
CA ALA A 559 -6.96 27.45 -5.99
C ALA A 559 -7.62 26.32 -5.18
N ARG A 560 -8.96 26.38 -5.05
CA ARG A 560 -9.77 25.38 -4.32
C ARG A 560 -9.49 23.93 -4.70
N TYR A 561 -9.27 23.69 -5.99
CA TYR A 561 -9.08 22.36 -6.55
C TYR A 561 -7.62 22.11 -6.97
N ALA A 562 -6.66 22.88 -6.43
CA ALA A 562 -5.25 22.54 -6.54
C ALA A 562 -5.01 21.13 -6.02
N SER A 563 -4.07 20.38 -6.58
CA SER A 563 -3.77 19.01 -6.18
C SER A 563 -2.27 18.80 -6.17
N THR A 564 -1.80 17.89 -5.31
CA THR A 564 -0.42 17.43 -5.28
C THR A 564 -0.39 15.92 -5.21
N THR A 565 0.60 15.33 -5.89
CA THR A 565 0.90 13.91 -5.79
C THR A 565 1.43 13.54 -4.39
N ALA A 566 2.03 14.50 -3.67
CA ALA A 566 2.57 14.31 -2.32
C ALA A 566 1.51 13.98 -1.24
N GLU A 567 0.21 14.07 -1.55
CA GLU A 567 -0.86 13.59 -0.66
C GLU A 567 -0.92 12.06 -0.58
N TYR A 568 -0.41 11.35 -1.58
CA TYR A 568 -0.58 9.90 -1.74
C TYR A 568 0.71 9.14 -2.07
N GLU A 569 1.77 9.86 -2.48
CA GLU A 569 3.06 9.29 -2.87
C GLU A 569 4.16 10.12 -2.18
N HIS A 570 4.79 9.54 -1.16
CA HIS A 570 5.78 10.23 -0.35
C HIS A 570 7.05 10.53 -1.14
N LYS A 571 7.40 9.75 -2.18
CA LYS A 571 8.56 10.02 -3.03
C LYS A 571 8.43 11.31 -3.85
N ALA A 572 7.21 11.83 -4.00
CA ALA A 572 6.96 13.13 -4.63
C ALA A 572 7.26 14.33 -3.72
N PHE A 573 7.51 14.10 -2.42
CA PHE A 573 7.78 15.14 -1.43
C PHE A 573 9.30 15.25 -1.19
N LEU A 574 9.86 16.44 -1.44
CA LEU A 574 11.26 16.76 -1.12
C LEU A 574 11.31 17.75 0.03
N PHE A 575 12.04 17.41 1.09
CA PHE A 575 12.27 18.27 2.25
C PHE A 575 13.73 18.26 2.66
N SER A 576 14.24 19.43 3.05
CA SER A 576 15.59 19.61 3.58
C SER A 576 15.58 20.67 4.67
N LYS A 577 15.70 20.24 5.92
CA LYS A 577 15.78 21.12 7.09
C LYS A 577 16.95 22.10 6.98
N ASP A 578 18.15 21.60 6.65
CA ASP A 578 19.37 22.43 6.58
C ASP A 578 19.37 23.50 5.48
N LYS A 579 18.47 23.36 4.49
CA LYS A 579 18.29 24.31 3.39
C LYS A 579 17.00 25.11 3.51
N ASP A 580 16.25 24.94 4.61
CA ASP A 580 14.91 25.47 4.81
C ASP A 580 14.02 25.26 3.57
N LEU A 581 14.06 24.07 2.96
CA LEU A 581 13.49 23.80 1.63
C LEU A 581 12.39 22.74 1.71
N LEU A 582 11.24 23.05 1.10
CA LEU A 582 10.19 22.08 0.80
C LEU A 582 9.72 22.24 -0.65
N VAL A 583 9.66 21.13 -1.39
CA VAL A 583 9.20 21.10 -2.77
C VAL A 583 8.14 20.02 -2.94
N ILE A 584 7.00 20.39 -3.52
CA ILE A 584 5.92 19.47 -3.86
C ILE A 584 5.44 19.69 -5.29
N PRO A 585 5.16 18.64 -6.07
CA PRO A 585 4.42 18.76 -7.31
C PRO A 585 3.07 19.42 -7.06
N ALA A 586 2.63 20.29 -7.95
CA ALA A 586 1.34 20.92 -7.80
C ALA A 586 0.70 21.19 -9.15
N TYR A 587 -0.61 21.00 -9.19
CA TYR A 587 -1.45 21.22 -10.34
C TYR A 587 -2.74 21.91 -9.96
N SER A 588 -3.16 22.89 -10.75
CA SER A 588 -4.46 23.54 -10.62
C SER A 588 -5.03 23.88 -11.99
N TYR A 589 -6.29 23.49 -12.22
CA TYR A 589 -7.08 23.95 -13.36
C TYR A 589 -7.91 25.16 -12.95
N ASP A 590 -7.48 26.36 -13.33
CA ASP A 590 -8.26 27.58 -13.09
C ASP A 590 -9.34 27.74 -14.18
N TYR A 591 -10.61 27.53 -13.80
CA TYR A 591 -11.76 27.70 -14.68
C TYR A 591 -12.20 29.15 -14.87
N GLN A 592 -11.72 30.09 -14.05
CA GLN A 592 -12.20 31.48 -14.03
C GLN A 592 -11.19 32.52 -14.55
N GLY A 593 -10.08 32.06 -15.13
CA GLY A 593 -9.42 32.78 -16.23
C GLY A 593 -8.18 33.61 -15.89
N THR A 594 -7.38 33.28 -14.87
CA THR A 594 -6.11 34.00 -14.60
C THR A 594 -4.85 33.18 -14.38
N GLY A 595 -4.84 31.86 -14.65
CA GLY A 595 -3.58 31.11 -14.83
C GLY A 595 -3.41 29.92 -13.91
N GLY A 596 -4.02 28.79 -14.29
CA GLY A 596 -3.70 27.50 -13.69
C GLY A 596 -2.21 27.20 -13.83
N TYR A 597 -1.68 26.39 -12.92
CA TYR A 597 -0.27 26.02 -12.89
C TYR A 597 -0.09 24.52 -12.96
N ASN A 598 1.04 24.09 -13.50
CA ASN A 598 1.42 22.70 -13.54
C ASN A 598 2.95 22.55 -13.42
N GLY A 599 3.44 22.21 -12.23
CA GLY A 599 4.86 22.27 -11.92
C GLY A 599 5.19 21.79 -10.51
N ALA A 600 6.24 22.37 -9.93
CA ALA A 600 6.58 22.18 -8.53
C ALA A 600 6.49 23.51 -7.77
N LEU A 601 5.77 23.52 -6.65
CA LEU A 601 5.78 24.64 -5.72
C LEU A 601 6.99 24.51 -4.80
N VAL A 602 7.76 25.58 -4.67
CA VAL A 602 8.97 25.64 -3.85
C VAL A 602 8.72 26.57 -2.67
N PHE A 603 8.96 26.08 -1.47
CA PHE A 603 8.73 26.77 -0.22
C PHE A 603 10.03 26.98 0.55
N ASN A 604 10.11 28.10 1.25
CA ASN A 604 10.98 28.24 2.41
C ASN A 604 10.18 27.75 3.62
N ILE A 605 10.76 26.82 4.38
CA ILE A 605 10.13 26.26 5.57
C ILE A 605 11.11 26.23 6.74
N THR A 606 10.71 26.80 7.87
CA THR A 606 11.39 26.70 9.17
C THR A 606 10.42 26.12 10.20
N ALA A 607 10.82 25.95 11.46
CA ALA A 607 9.96 25.49 12.55
C ALA A 607 8.69 26.36 12.79
N ASP A 608 8.67 27.59 12.29
CA ASP A 608 7.63 28.60 12.53
C ASP A 608 7.14 29.33 11.27
N ILE A 609 7.72 29.07 10.09
CA ILE A 609 7.40 29.78 8.85
C ILE A 609 7.17 28.79 7.70
N ILE A 610 6.13 29.04 6.90
CA ILE A 610 5.95 28.44 5.58
C ILE A 610 5.70 29.57 4.59
N THR A 611 6.66 29.81 3.68
CA THR A 611 6.55 30.85 2.66
C THR A 611 6.73 30.28 1.26
N LEU A 612 5.74 30.46 0.39
CA LEU A 612 5.88 30.11 -1.03
C LEU A 612 6.92 31.03 -1.67
N ARG A 613 7.98 30.43 -2.21
CA ARG A 613 9.05 31.14 -2.94
C ARG A 613 8.72 31.28 -4.42
N GLY A 614 8.11 30.25 -5.01
CA GLY A 614 7.73 30.28 -6.42
C GLY A 614 7.27 28.94 -6.98
N LEU A 615 7.03 28.94 -8.29
CA LEU A 615 6.62 27.79 -9.07
C LEU A 615 7.70 27.49 -10.12
N ILE A 616 8.20 26.26 -10.15
CA ILE A 616 8.96 25.74 -11.28
C ILE A 616 7.95 25.11 -12.25
N ASP A 617 7.53 25.89 -13.25
CA ASP A 617 6.50 25.50 -14.21
C ASP A 617 7.04 24.47 -15.22
N HIS A 618 6.40 23.32 -15.37
CA HIS A 618 6.73 22.33 -16.40
C HIS A 618 5.82 22.42 -17.64
N GLY A 619 4.87 23.34 -17.65
CA GLY A 619 3.93 23.59 -18.74
C GLY A 619 2.64 22.78 -18.63
N GLN A 620 1.66 23.12 -19.48
CA GLN A 620 0.32 22.55 -19.48
C GLN A 620 0.26 21.26 -20.31
N SER A 621 0.66 20.12 -19.74
CA SER A 621 0.42 18.81 -20.37
C SER A 621 -0.49 17.95 -19.50
N GLY A 622 -1.67 17.63 -20.01
CA GLY A 622 -2.59 16.66 -19.40
C GLY A 622 -3.36 17.14 -18.17
N TYR A 623 -4.15 16.23 -17.59
CA TYR A 623 -4.80 16.40 -16.29
C TYR A 623 -3.86 15.87 -15.20
N GLY A 624 -3.48 16.71 -14.22
CA GLY A 624 -2.65 16.35 -13.06
C GLY A 624 -1.25 17.00 -13.03
N PRO A 625 -0.51 16.88 -11.90
CA PRO A 625 0.86 17.40 -11.78
C PRO A 625 1.81 16.75 -12.78
N ALA A 626 2.53 17.59 -13.53
CA ALA A 626 3.50 17.21 -14.55
C ALA A 626 4.84 16.83 -13.92
N VAL A 627 5.23 17.50 -12.83
CA VAL A 627 6.41 17.11 -12.06
C VAL A 627 6.09 15.85 -11.27
N GLU A 628 6.92 14.84 -11.45
CA GLU A 628 6.79 13.54 -10.80
C GLU A 628 7.67 13.48 -9.55
N ARG A 629 8.87 14.07 -9.61
CA ARG A 629 9.89 14.04 -8.56
C ARG A 629 10.71 15.32 -8.52
N SER A 630 11.28 15.61 -7.36
CA SER A 630 12.28 16.65 -7.17
C SER A 630 13.42 16.15 -6.28
N LEU A 631 14.64 16.60 -6.55
CA LEU A 631 15.84 16.34 -5.74
C LEU A 631 16.75 17.57 -5.75
N TYR A 632 17.72 17.65 -4.85
CA TYR A 632 18.78 18.67 -4.92
C TYR A 632 20.17 18.05 -5.02
N ILE A 633 21.10 18.80 -5.61
CA ILE A 633 22.55 18.60 -5.53
C ILE A 633 23.15 19.97 -5.26
N GLU A 634 23.86 20.11 -4.13
CA GLU A 634 24.44 21.36 -3.62
C GLU A 634 23.38 22.47 -3.51
N ASP A 635 23.53 23.51 -4.34
CA ASP A 635 22.69 24.70 -4.42
C ASP A 635 21.69 24.64 -5.59
N LEU A 636 21.54 23.47 -6.22
CA LEU A 636 20.71 23.26 -7.40
C LEU A 636 19.51 22.35 -7.11
N LEU A 637 18.33 22.81 -7.50
CA LEU A 637 17.08 22.07 -7.46
C LEU A 637 16.78 21.45 -8.82
N TYR A 638 16.52 20.16 -8.83
CA TYR A 638 16.18 19.38 -10.00
C TYR A 638 14.71 18.97 -9.92
N THR A 639 13.94 19.26 -10.96
CA THR A 639 12.54 18.83 -11.07
C THR A 639 12.36 17.98 -12.33
N LYS A 640 11.79 16.79 -12.15
CA LYS A 640 11.63 15.80 -13.22
C LYS A 640 10.17 15.65 -13.60
N SER A 641 9.87 15.80 -14.89
CA SER A 641 8.63 15.34 -15.52
C SER A 641 8.94 14.29 -16.58
N ALA A 642 7.90 13.67 -17.16
CA ALA A 642 8.04 12.57 -18.12
C ALA A 642 9.09 12.85 -19.22
N GLY A 643 9.10 14.04 -19.83
CA GLY A 643 10.01 14.36 -20.94
C GLY A 643 11.12 15.36 -20.60
N LEU A 644 11.30 15.73 -19.33
CA LEU A 644 12.13 16.87 -18.98
C LEU A 644 12.71 16.80 -17.56
N LEU A 645 14.00 17.06 -17.45
CA LEU A 645 14.67 17.44 -16.21
C LEU A 645 15.01 18.94 -16.27
N ARG A 646 14.46 19.74 -15.36
CA ARG A 646 14.84 21.16 -15.20
C ARG A 646 15.78 21.31 -14.01
N ILE A 647 16.71 22.24 -14.14
CA ILE A 647 17.68 22.60 -13.11
C ILE A 647 17.52 24.08 -12.82
N ASN A 648 17.28 24.40 -11.56
CA ASN A 648 17.09 25.76 -11.06
C ASN A 648 18.05 26.01 -9.88
N SER A 649 18.50 27.24 -9.69
CA SER A 649 19.16 27.62 -8.44
C SER A 649 18.17 27.52 -7.29
N ILE A 650 18.56 26.93 -6.16
CA ILE A 650 17.74 26.89 -4.95
C ILE A 650 17.49 28.31 -4.45
N ASP A 651 18.47 29.21 -4.50
CA ASP A 651 18.39 30.55 -3.91
C ASP A 651 17.50 31.53 -4.72
N THR A 652 17.62 31.51 -6.05
CA THR A 652 16.91 32.47 -6.91
C THR A 652 15.72 31.85 -7.66
N LEU A 653 15.64 30.52 -7.71
CA LEU A 653 14.75 29.75 -8.60
C LEU A 653 14.98 30.04 -10.09
N GLU A 654 16.04 30.76 -10.45
CA GLU A 654 16.37 31.01 -11.85
C GLU A 654 16.77 29.71 -12.55
N SER A 655 16.29 29.56 -13.79
CA SER A 655 16.60 28.40 -14.62
C SER A 655 18.09 28.39 -14.97
N VAL A 656 18.80 27.34 -14.55
CA VAL A 656 20.20 27.09 -14.90
C VAL A 656 20.29 26.31 -16.20
N LYS A 657 19.52 25.21 -16.30
CA LYS A 657 19.57 24.31 -17.46
C LYS A 657 18.26 23.56 -17.65
N ARG A 658 18.05 23.15 -18.89
CA ARG A 658 16.98 22.25 -19.32
C ARG A 658 17.61 21.04 -19.99
N VAL A 659 17.31 19.83 -19.53
CA VAL A 659 17.77 18.58 -20.12
C VAL A 659 16.56 17.81 -20.65
N ASP A 660 16.43 17.74 -21.96
CA ASP A 660 15.31 17.06 -22.61
C ASP A 660 15.48 15.53 -22.50
N LEU A 661 14.47 14.85 -21.94
CA LEU A 661 14.43 13.39 -21.77
C LEU A 661 13.63 12.77 -22.91
N VAL A 662 14.07 13.05 -24.15
CA VAL A 662 13.39 12.57 -25.35
C VAL A 662 13.84 11.15 -25.62
N THR A 663 12.89 10.22 -25.59
CA THR A 663 13.12 8.87 -26.10
C THR A 663 13.24 8.95 -27.61
N ASP A 664 14.20 8.23 -28.19
CA ASP A 664 14.36 8.14 -29.64
C ASP A 664 13.21 7.30 -30.22
N SER A 665 12.04 7.94 -30.30
CA SER A 665 10.80 7.38 -30.77
C SER A 665 9.96 8.51 -31.35
N SER A 666 10.39 9.02 -32.51
CA SER A 666 9.39 9.39 -33.49
C SER A 666 8.45 8.19 -33.68
N ILE A 667 7.14 8.38 -33.45
CA ILE A 667 6.03 7.47 -33.81
C ILE A 667 5.59 6.48 -32.71
N LYS A 668 4.76 6.95 -31.77
CA LYS A 668 3.31 6.64 -31.69
C LYS A 668 2.69 7.40 -30.52
N LYS A 669 1.93 8.45 -30.85
CA LYS A 669 0.80 8.89 -30.01
C LYS A 669 -0.14 7.70 -29.85
N TYR A 670 -0.49 7.37 -28.62
CA TYR A 670 -1.76 6.73 -28.30
C TYR A 670 -2.60 7.74 -27.53
#